data_AF-A0A3N7FN17-F1
#
_entry.id   AF-A0A3N7FN17-F1
#
_cell.length_a   1.000
_cell.length_b   1.000
_cell.length_c   1.000
_cell.angle_alpha   90.00
_cell.angle_beta   90.00
_cell.angle_gamma   90.00
#
_symmetry.space_group_name_H-M   'P 1'
#
loop_
_entity.id
_entity.type
_entity.pdbx_description
1 polymer ?
#
loop_
_entity_poly.entity_id
_entity_poly.type
_entity_poly.pdbx_seq_one_letter_code
_entity_poly.pdbx_strand_id
1 'polypeptide(L)'
;MHPSPTLFLLLVVTASLPLARSTSPDHFFKPSSPPRSPSPEPEPSPEPKEYFELTHPLPGDRLTPSCVLQTINHSFANTINKPPFSTPYYPPLDCPPPWSHVTLEFHVKSKGDQYDRVSALWLGGSELLRTSTAEPEEHGIFWNVRKDITKYSSLLVQNYLNFTLMLENIVNDIYTGVYHVNVTLYFYKDNAVKVPLTGINQNLIAPVLQSPLFGDKSMYDPPADLIIPISASDSTKGYWFIIESELDVKFEKVRFPLNTRKVVLELYVSFHGNDEFWYSNPSNSYIRMNNLSTPRGNGAFREVFVTIDGKLVGSEMPFPVIFTGGINPLFWEPVVAIGAFNLPSYDFDLTPFLGMLLDGKDHVFGIGVTDGIEYWLVDANLHVWLDTASTVVEAKNVVNINPASEISRREGFQSLDGSFEIKAEKFTRLEGWVKSSSGNLTTSITQEVRLRSSIRFRKNGSYKVVKQSIKVRREAKVLNDVGGLVSRVIVRKKYPLKVITVTLPGLKNDTSILVTNVTHEVNERIRIGKLSSHVNNKQVSNGWMEVKDHSVLSGEVMTNQTYVCRDEFGCYVRIVAALNGTLIKDDSANVCPSVKFPLSDEKGCPTCLRFGKKTGQKKILRKIGENHLLTTLIMPRDEHPYMKFH
;
A
#
# COMPACT_ATOMS: atom_id res chain seq x y z
N MET A 1 28.66 17.48 80.22
CA MET A 1 27.42 18.31 80.21
C MET A 1 27.15 18.71 78.76
N HIS A 2 25.95 18.39 78.29
CA HIS A 2 25.45 18.60 76.92
C HIS A 2 25.50 20.06 76.44
N PRO A 3 25.48 20.26 75.11
CA PRO A 3 24.24 20.75 74.51
C PRO A 3 23.77 19.96 73.26
N SER A 4 22.54 20.28 72.88
CA SER A 4 21.57 19.60 72.00
C SER A 4 21.98 19.29 70.55
N PRO A 5 21.28 18.35 69.89
CA PRO A 5 21.39 18.09 68.46
C PRO A 5 20.44 18.99 67.66
N THR A 6 20.96 19.68 66.64
CA THR A 6 20.15 20.31 65.59
C THR A 6 20.00 19.32 64.43
N LEU A 7 18.83 18.69 64.37
CA LEU A 7 18.38 17.82 63.31
C LEU A 7 18.00 18.68 62.08
N PHE A 8 18.90 18.81 61.10
CA PHE A 8 18.54 19.33 59.78
C PHE A 8 17.94 18.19 58.95
N LEU A 9 16.61 18.10 58.96
CA LEU A 9 15.84 17.23 58.10
C LEU A 9 15.97 17.75 56.65
N LEU A 10 16.86 17.17 55.85
CA LEU A 10 16.89 17.42 54.42
C LEU A 10 15.66 16.73 53.82
N LEU A 11 14.59 17.52 53.60
CA LEU A 11 13.41 17.06 52.88
C LEU A 11 13.82 16.82 51.41
N VAL A 12 14.25 15.60 51.11
CA VAL A 12 14.35 15.13 49.72
C VAL A 12 12.90 15.01 49.25
N VAL A 13 12.38 16.10 48.67
CA VAL A 13 11.18 16.06 47.85
C VAL A 13 11.56 15.22 46.64
N THR A 14 11.36 13.91 46.72
CA THR A 14 11.20 13.07 45.54
C THR A 14 9.92 13.53 44.88
N ALA A 15 10.03 14.59 44.06
CA ALA A 15 9.05 14.85 43.04
C ALA A 15 9.12 13.63 42.11
N SER A 16 8.26 12.65 42.39
CA SER A 16 7.86 11.63 41.44
C SER A 16 7.19 12.35 40.28
N LEU A 17 8.02 12.91 39.40
CA LEU A 17 7.60 13.29 38.07
C LEU A 17 6.94 12.05 37.49
N PRO A 18 5.68 12.11 37.05
CA PRO A 18 5.11 11.00 36.32
C PRO A 18 6.04 10.79 35.12
N LEU A 19 6.71 9.63 35.06
CA LEU A 19 7.38 9.19 33.85
C LEU A 19 6.36 9.36 32.74
N ALA A 20 6.65 10.28 31.81
CA ALA A 20 5.83 10.46 30.64
C ALA A 20 5.82 9.12 29.89
N ARG A 21 4.76 8.32 30.08
CA ARG A 21 4.40 7.23 29.16
C ARG A 21 3.92 7.88 27.87
N SER A 22 4.85 8.43 27.10
CA SER A 22 4.62 8.84 25.73
C SER A 22 5.16 7.75 24.80
N THR A 23 4.50 6.61 24.84
CA THR A 23 4.42 5.73 23.67
C THR A 23 2.94 5.65 23.36
N SER A 24 2.38 6.64 22.64
CA SER A 24 1.08 6.39 22.03
C SER A 24 1.27 5.15 21.17
N PRO A 25 0.58 4.04 21.45
CA PRO A 25 0.50 2.96 20.49
C PRO A 25 -0.17 3.56 19.25
N ASP A 26 0.36 3.27 18.06
CA ASP A 26 -0.32 3.62 16.81
C ASP A 26 -1.37 2.56 16.42
N HIS A 27 -1.54 1.56 17.30
CA HIS A 27 -2.50 0.46 17.23
C HIS A 27 -3.51 0.54 18.36
N PHE A 28 -4.78 0.62 18.00
CA PHE A 28 -5.88 0.67 18.94
C PHE A 28 -6.87 -0.44 18.62
N PHE A 29 -7.32 -1.16 19.64
CA PHE A 29 -8.34 -2.17 19.51
C PHE A 29 -9.72 -1.54 19.64
N LYS A 30 -10.61 -1.84 18.70
CA LYS A 30 -12.04 -1.52 18.83
C LYS A 30 -12.76 -2.79 19.30
N PRO A 31 -13.01 -2.97 20.61
CA PRO A 31 -13.81 -4.09 21.08
C PRO A 31 -15.26 -3.95 20.61
N SER A 32 -15.87 -5.07 20.21
CA SER A 32 -17.31 -5.17 20.03
C SER A 32 -18.01 -4.81 21.34
N SER A 33 -19.18 -4.19 21.24
CA SER A 33 -19.97 -3.92 22.43
C SER A 33 -20.41 -5.25 23.05
N PRO A 34 -20.48 -5.37 24.39
CA PRO A 34 -21.08 -6.55 24.99
C PRO A 34 -22.53 -6.69 24.48
N PRO A 35 -23.03 -7.93 24.29
CA PRO A 35 -24.36 -8.16 23.78
C PRO A 35 -25.37 -7.39 24.63
N ARG A 36 -26.20 -6.56 23.98
CA ARG A 36 -27.30 -5.88 24.67
C ARG A 36 -28.16 -6.93 25.37
N SER A 37 -28.54 -6.64 26.62
CA SER A 37 -29.58 -7.38 27.34
C SER A 37 -30.80 -7.60 26.42
N PRO A 38 -31.43 -8.79 26.45
CA PRO A 38 -32.42 -9.17 25.45
C PRO A 38 -33.55 -8.13 25.38
N SER A 39 -33.66 -7.46 24.23
CA SER A 39 -34.83 -6.66 23.90
C SER A 39 -36.02 -7.60 23.68
N PRO A 40 -37.25 -7.24 24.09
CA PRO A 40 -38.42 -8.11 23.96
C PRO A 40 -38.87 -8.37 22.52
N GLU A 41 -38.23 -7.76 21.52
CA GLU A 41 -38.62 -7.85 20.12
C GLU A 41 -37.46 -8.37 19.25
N PRO A 42 -37.71 -9.30 18.32
CA PRO A 42 -36.73 -9.75 17.36
C PRO A 42 -36.51 -8.65 16.31
N GLU A 43 -35.58 -7.73 16.60
CA GLU A 43 -34.97 -6.89 15.56
C GLU A 43 -34.32 -7.81 14.51
N PRO A 44 -34.52 -7.59 13.20
CA PRO A 44 -33.84 -8.37 12.18
C PRO A 44 -32.32 -8.25 12.41
N SER A 45 -31.62 -9.38 12.44
CA SER A 45 -30.16 -9.38 12.59
C SER A 45 -29.55 -8.52 11.48
N PRO A 46 -28.76 -7.48 11.80
CA PRO A 46 -28.17 -6.62 10.78
C PRO A 46 -27.38 -7.43 9.77
N GLU A 47 -27.54 -7.12 8.48
CA GLU A 47 -26.77 -7.77 7.43
C GLU A 47 -25.27 -7.49 7.61
N PRO A 48 -24.37 -8.44 7.28
CA PRO A 48 -22.94 -8.20 7.29
C PRO A 48 -22.58 -6.99 6.43
N LYS A 49 -21.66 -6.16 6.93
CA LYS A 49 -21.26 -4.92 6.26
C LYS A 49 -20.13 -5.15 5.25
N GLU A 50 -20.29 -4.62 4.04
CA GLU A 50 -19.23 -4.67 3.02
C GLU A 50 -18.12 -3.67 3.37
N TYR A 51 -16.87 -4.12 3.31
CA TYR A 51 -15.67 -3.29 3.28
C TYR A 51 -15.08 -3.32 1.89
N PHE A 52 -14.48 -2.21 1.45
CA PHE A 52 -13.93 -2.12 0.10
C PHE A 52 -12.79 -1.10 -0.02
N GLU A 53 -11.95 -1.32 -1.02
CA GLU A 53 -10.93 -0.38 -1.48
C GLU A 53 -11.38 0.21 -2.82
N LEU A 54 -11.19 1.53 -3.02
CA LEU A 54 -11.49 2.15 -4.31
C LEU A 54 -10.39 1.80 -5.32
N THR A 55 -10.76 1.02 -6.33
CA THR A 55 -9.94 0.65 -7.48
C THR A 55 -10.62 1.02 -8.79
N HIS A 56 -9.87 0.94 -9.89
CA HIS A 56 -10.46 0.99 -11.23
C HIS A 56 -11.20 -0.33 -11.51
N PRO A 57 -12.40 -0.30 -12.11
CA PRO A 57 -13.08 -1.51 -12.56
C PRO A 57 -12.18 -2.34 -13.48
N LEU A 58 -12.10 -3.64 -13.26
CA LEU A 58 -11.31 -4.52 -14.12
C LEU A 58 -12.02 -4.70 -15.47
N PRO A 59 -11.28 -4.96 -16.56
CA PRO A 59 -11.89 -5.26 -17.86
C PRO A 59 -12.94 -6.38 -17.79
N GLY A 60 -12.69 -7.40 -16.95
CA GLY A 60 -13.59 -8.52 -16.71
C GLY A 60 -14.87 -8.20 -15.95
N ASP A 61 -14.98 -7.05 -15.25
CA ASP A 61 -16.15 -6.74 -14.41
C ASP A 61 -17.45 -6.58 -15.22
N ARG A 62 -17.34 -6.35 -16.53
CA ARG A 62 -18.48 -6.23 -17.46
C ARG A 62 -18.63 -7.42 -18.39
N LEU A 63 -17.78 -8.43 -18.25
CA LEU A 63 -17.74 -9.61 -19.11
C LEU A 63 -18.26 -10.82 -18.34
N THR A 64 -18.88 -11.75 -19.06
CA THR A 64 -19.18 -13.07 -18.52
C THR A 64 -17.92 -13.94 -18.65
N PRO A 65 -17.44 -14.55 -17.55
CA PRO A 65 -16.31 -15.46 -17.62
C PRO A 65 -16.64 -16.68 -18.48
N SER A 66 -15.66 -17.18 -19.23
CA SER A 66 -15.78 -18.41 -20.01
C SER A 66 -15.77 -19.65 -19.11
N CYS A 67 -15.03 -19.60 -18.01
CA CYS A 67 -15.15 -20.57 -16.91
C CYS A 67 -14.68 -19.96 -15.59
N VAL A 68 -14.97 -20.68 -14.51
CA VAL A 68 -14.71 -20.27 -13.13
C VAL A 68 -14.09 -21.44 -12.39
N LEU A 69 -13.01 -21.19 -11.65
CA LEU A 69 -12.32 -22.20 -10.83
C LEU A 69 -12.22 -21.69 -9.38
N GLN A 70 -12.88 -22.37 -8.46
CA GLN A 70 -12.69 -22.14 -7.03
C GLN A 70 -11.47 -22.95 -6.56
N THR A 71 -10.43 -22.27 -6.07
CA THR A 71 -9.17 -22.91 -5.66
C THR A 71 -9.09 -23.10 -4.15
N ILE A 72 -9.52 -22.11 -3.36
CA ILE A 72 -9.47 -22.15 -1.89
C ILE A 72 -10.87 -21.93 -1.32
N ASN A 73 -11.19 -22.73 -0.30
CA ASN A 73 -12.29 -22.52 0.63
C ASN A 73 -11.81 -22.97 2.01
N HIS A 74 -11.40 -22.02 2.85
CA HIS A 74 -10.77 -22.32 4.13
C HIS A 74 -11.11 -21.31 5.22
N SER A 75 -11.11 -21.76 6.47
CA SER A 75 -11.37 -20.92 7.64
C SER A 75 -10.12 -20.83 8.51
N PHE A 76 -9.67 -19.61 8.79
CA PHE A 76 -8.45 -19.32 9.55
C PHE A 76 -8.84 -18.85 10.96
N ALA A 77 -8.69 -19.73 11.94
CA ALA A 77 -8.95 -19.46 13.35
C ALA A 77 -7.64 -19.34 14.15
N ASN A 78 -7.04 -20.47 14.55
CA ASN A 78 -5.77 -20.52 15.28
C ASN A 78 -4.66 -21.01 14.36
N THR A 79 -4.11 -20.11 13.54
CA THR A 79 -3.15 -20.40 12.47
C THR A 79 -1.79 -19.72 12.65
N ILE A 80 -1.61 -18.85 13.65
CA ILE A 80 -0.28 -18.35 14.03
C ILE A 80 0.71 -19.51 14.22
N ASN A 81 1.92 -19.37 13.68
CA ASN A 81 3.00 -20.37 13.71
C ASN A 81 2.66 -21.71 13.05
N LYS A 82 1.57 -21.79 12.26
CA LYS A 82 1.24 -22.99 11.48
C LYS A 82 1.62 -22.79 10.01
N PRO A 83 1.89 -23.89 9.28
CA PRO A 83 2.08 -23.83 7.83
C PRO A 83 0.90 -23.18 7.11
N PRO A 84 1.14 -22.53 5.96
CA PRO A 84 0.09 -21.95 5.14
C PRO A 84 -0.84 -23.04 4.59
N PHE A 85 -2.10 -22.67 4.33
CA PHE A 85 -3.06 -23.58 3.70
C PHE A 85 -2.73 -23.73 2.21
N SER A 86 -2.66 -24.97 1.72
CA SER A 86 -2.31 -25.25 0.32
C SER A 86 -3.29 -26.23 -0.32
N THR A 87 -3.59 -26.00 -1.59
CA THR A 87 -4.41 -26.89 -2.44
C THR A 87 -3.69 -27.13 -3.76
N PRO A 88 -3.85 -28.30 -4.40
CA PRO A 88 -3.29 -28.51 -5.73
C PRO A 88 -4.05 -27.67 -6.77
N TYR A 89 -3.31 -27.06 -7.69
CA TYR A 89 -3.81 -26.28 -8.81
C TYR A 89 -3.71 -27.03 -10.13
N TYR A 90 -4.79 -26.95 -10.90
CA TYR A 90 -4.85 -27.37 -12.29
C TYR A 90 -5.62 -26.32 -13.09
N PRO A 91 -5.15 -25.97 -14.31
CA PRO A 91 -5.92 -25.14 -15.22
C PRO A 91 -7.27 -25.80 -15.56
N PRO A 92 -8.32 -25.00 -15.80
CA PRO A 92 -9.65 -25.52 -16.15
C PRO A 92 -9.63 -26.33 -17.47
N LEU A 93 -10.04 -27.59 -17.41
CA LEU A 93 -10.05 -28.51 -18.57
C LEU A 93 -11.16 -28.17 -19.57
N ASP A 94 -12.28 -27.66 -19.09
CA ASP A 94 -13.44 -27.22 -19.87
C ASP A 94 -13.18 -25.91 -20.63
N CYS A 95 -12.15 -25.17 -20.26
CA CYS A 95 -11.75 -23.91 -20.87
C CYS A 95 -10.22 -23.83 -21.01
N PRO A 96 -9.62 -24.58 -21.95
CA PRO A 96 -8.18 -24.59 -22.10
C PRO A 96 -7.64 -23.23 -22.58
N PRO A 97 -6.38 -22.87 -22.27
CA PRO A 97 -5.74 -21.63 -22.75
C PRO A 97 -5.66 -21.57 -24.29
N PRO A 98 -5.40 -20.39 -24.90
CA PRO A 98 -5.11 -19.12 -24.25
C PRO A 98 -6.36 -18.41 -23.71
N TRP A 99 -6.17 -17.70 -22.61
CA TRP A 99 -7.16 -16.79 -22.03
C TRP A 99 -6.75 -15.36 -22.32
N SER A 100 -7.70 -14.51 -22.70
CA SER A 100 -7.42 -13.08 -22.93
C SER A 100 -7.27 -12.32 -21.61
N HIS A 101 -8.05 -12.73 -20.60
CA HIS A 101 -7.93 -12.20 -19.24
C HIS A 101 -8.14 -13.31 -18.21
N VAL A 102 -7.45 -13.17 -17.07
CA VAL A 102 -7.70 -13.97 -15.87
C VAL A 102 -7.81 -13.05 -14.67
N THR A 103 -8.94 -13.11 -13.97
CA THR A 103 -9.19 -12.32 -12.76
C THR A 103 -9.19 -13.22 -11.54
N LEU A 104 -8.42 -12.83 -10.54
CA LEU A 104 -8.44 -13.41 -9.21
C LEU A 104 -9.43 -12.64 -8.34
N GLU A 105 -10.27 -13.36 -7.61
CA GLU A 105 -11.15 -12.81 -6.58
C GLU A 105 -10.86 -13.48 -5.24
N PHE A 106 -10.50 -12.67 -4.26
CA PHE A 106 -10.26 -13.05 -2.88
C PHE A 106 -11.42 -12.52 -2.03
N HIS A 107 -12.34 -13.42 -1.68
CA HIS A 107 -13.52 -13.11 -0.89
C HIS A 107 -13.32 -13.53 0.56
N VAL A 108 -13.61 -12.64 1.50
CA VAL A 108 -13.49 -12.93 2.93
C VAL A 108 -14.75 -12.52 3.68
N LYS A 109 -15.12 -13.33 4.67
CA LYS A 109 -16.11 -12.99 5.69
C LYS A 109 -15.50 -13.18 7.07
N SER A 110 -15.85 -12.30 8.01
CA SER A 110 -15.44 -12.45 9.40
C SER A 110 -16.46 -11.79 10.33
N LYS A 111 -16.59 -12.30 11.55
CA LYS A 111 -17.53 -11.81 12.56
C LYS A 111 -16.90 -11.93 13.94
N GLY A 112 -17.08 -10.91 14.78
CA GLY A 112 -16.48 -10.82 16.11
C GLY A 112 -15.34 -9.80 16.12
N ASP A 113 -14.47 -9.91 17.10
CA ASP A 113 -13.36 -8.98 17.28
C ASP A 113 -12.05 -9.55 16.78
N GLN A 114 -11.30 -8.79 16.01
CA GLN A 114 -9.97 -9.16 15.54
C GLN A 114 -9.20 -7.93 15.08
N TYR A 115 -7.87 -7.97 15.23
CA TYR A 115 -6.99 -6.99 14.58
C TYR A 115 -6.84 -7.29 13.09
N ASP A 116 -6.33 -6.30 12.36
CA ASP A 116 -5.89 -6.53 11.00
C ASP A 116 -4.73 -7.54 10.95
N ARG A 117 -4.70 -8.35 9.88
CA ARG A 117 -3.69 -9.38 9.64
C ARG A 117 -3.19 -9.27 8.21
N VAL A 118 -1.89 -9.47 8.02
CA VAL A 118 -1.31 -9.62 6.69
C VAL A 118 -1.61 -11.01 6.13
N SER A 119 -1.90 -11.07 4.83
CA SER A 119 -2.10 -12.30 4.10
C SER A 119 -1.47 -12.21 2.71
N ALA A 120 -0.98 -13.33 2.21
CA ALA A 120 -0.55 -13.44 0.82
C ALA A 120 -0.90 -14.79 0.21
N LEU A 121 -0.98 -14.77 -1.11
CA LEU A 121 -1.42 -15.88 -1.94
C LEU A 121 -0.40 -16.14 -3.04
N TRP A 122 0.06 -17.38 -3.14
CA TRP A 122 1.05 -17.83 -4.12
C TRP A 122 0.52 -18.95 -5.01
N LEU A 123 1.02 -19.01 -6.24
CA LEU A 123 0.89 -20.14 -7.16
C LEU A 123 2.30 -20.65 -7.51
N GLY A 124 2.63 -21.86 -7.08
CA GLY A 124 3.96 -22.44 -7.33
C GLY A 124 5.11 -21.65 -6.70
N GLY A 125 4.86 -20.98 -5.56
CA GLY A 125 5.82 -20.11 -4.89
C GLY A 125 5.87 -18.66 -5.42
N SER A 126 5.23 -18.38 -6.56
CA SER A 126 5.12 -17.01 -7.10
C SER A 126 3.93 -16.27 -6.50
N GLU A 127 4.17 -15.08 -5.95
CA GLU A 127 3.10 -14.33 -5.30
C GLU A 127 2.16 -13.69 -6.31
N LEU A 128 0.85 -13.84 -6.08
CA LEU A 128 -0.21 -13.26 -6.89
C LEU A 128 -0.90 -12.08 -6.20
N LEU A 129 -0.99 -12.09 -4.86
CA LEU A 129 -1.68 -11.07 -4.08
C LEU A 129 -1.07 -10.96 -2.68
N ARG A 130 -0.83 -9.72 -2.24
CA ARG A 130 -0.65 -9.37 -0.82
C ARG A 130 -1.75 -8.44 -0.36
N THR A 131 -2.30 -8.73 0.82
CA THR A 131 -3.49 -8.05 1.35
C THR A 131 -3.42 -7.93 2.87
N SER A 132 -4.15 -6.98 3.43
CA SER A 132 -4.45 -6.86 4.86
C SER A 132 -5.94 -7.08 5.08
N THR A 133 -6.30 -7.84 6.12
CA THR A 133 -7.69 -8.07 6.48
C THR A 133 -8.33 -6.79 7.01
N ALA A 134 -9.64 -6.63 6.84
CA ALA A 134 -10.37 -5.63 7.61
C ALA A 134 -10.60 -6.12 9.05
N GLU A 135 -10.64 -5.19 10.01
CA GLU A 135 -11.05 -5.47 11.39
C GLU A 135 -12.56 -5.75 11.44
N PRO A 136 -12.99 -6.96 11.84
CA PRO A 136 -14.39 -7.34 11.88
C PRO A 136 -15.19 -6.63 12.97
N GLU A 137 -16.52 -6.66 12.80
CA GLU A 137 -17.49 -6.11 13.75
C GLU A 137 -18.40 -7.23 14.30
N GLU A 138 -19.14 -6.92 15.37
CA GLU A 138 -20.10 -7.82 16.02
C GLU A 138 -21.14 -8.40 15.05
N HIS A 139 -21.63 -7.58 14.11
CA HIS A 139 -22.64 -7.97 13.12
C HIS A 139 -22.06 -8.73 11.92
N GLY A 140 -20.73 -8.80 11.82
CA GLY A 140 -20.02 -9.42 10.72
C GLY A 140 -19.75 -8.46 9.57
N ILE A 141 -18.68 -8.75 8.85
CA ILE A 141 -18.20 -8.01 7.69
C ILE A 141 -17.87 -8.96 6.56
N PHE A 142 -17.80 -8.41 5.35
CA PHE A 142 -17.22 -9.11 4.20
C PHE A 142 -16.53 -8.13 3.26
N TRP A 143 -15.61 -8.63 2.44
CA TRP A 143 -15.01 -7.83 1.38
C TRP A 143 -14.54 -8.72 0.22
N ASN A 144 -14.30 -8.07 -0.91
CA ASN A 144 -13.75 -8.68 -2.10
C ASN A 144 -12.52 -7.92 -2.55
N VAL A 145 -11.44 -8.65 -2.85
CA VAL A 145 -10.30 -8.11 -3.59
C VAL A 145 -10.30 -8.76 -4.97
N ARG A 146 -10.47 -7.95 -6.01
CA ARG A 146 -10.32 -8.41 -7.40
C ARG A 146 -9.01 -7.90 -7.98
N LYS A 147 -8.25 -8.78 -8.62
CA LYS A 147 -6.97 -8.46 -9.25
C LYS A 147 -6.85 -9.14 -10.62
N ASP A 148 -6.42 -8.37 -11.62
CA ASP A 148 -6.00 -8.94 -12.90
C ASP A 148 -4.68 -9.68 -12.72
N ILE A 149 -4.68 -10.98 -13.00
CA ILE A 149 -3.51 -11.85 -12.90
C ILE A 149 -3.09 -12.39 -14.28
N THR A 150 -3.55 -11.77 -15.37
CA THR A 150 -3.25 -12.19 -16.75
C THR A 150 -1.75 -12.20 -17.03
N LYS A 151 -0.97 -11.31 -16.41
CA LYS A 151 0.50 -11.32 -16.54
C LYS A 151 1.15 -12.62 -16.06
N TYR A 152 0.48 -13.41 -15.22
CA TYR A 152 0.94 -14.71 -14.73
C TYR A 152 0.53 -15.89 -15.63
N SER A 153 0.14 -15.63 -16.87
CA SER A 153 -0.37 -16.64 -17.80
C SER A 153 0.52 -17.89 -17.92
N SER A 154 1.85 -17.73 -17.97
CA SER A 154 2.78 -18.87 -18.05
C SER A 154 2.81 -19.76 -16.80
N LEU A 155 2.39 -19.25 -15.63
CA LEU A 155 2.16 -20.07 -14.44
C LEU A 155 0.76 -20.69 -14.46
N LEU A 156 -0.24 -19.91 -14.87
CA LEU A 156 -1.64 -20.35 -14.88
C LEU A 156 -1.91 -21.53 -15.81
N VAL A 157 -1.09 -21.73 -16.85
CA VAL A 157 -1.20 -22.89 -17.75
C VAL A 157 -0.50 -24.16 -17.22
N GLN A 158 0.26 -24.07 -16.13
CA GLN A 158 1.00 -25.22 -15.60
C GLN A 158 0.10 -26.11 -14.73
N ASN A 159 0.32 -27.42 -14.84
CA ASN A 159 -0.35 -28.43 -14.03
C ASN A 159 0.45 -28.75 -12.76
N TYR A 160 -0.22 -29.28 -11.73
CA TYR A 160 0.43 -29.79 -10.51
C TYR A 160 1.22 -28.75 -9.71
N LEU A 161 0.78 -27.49 -9.73
CA LEU A 161 1.32 -26.45 -8.84
C LEU A 161 0.57 -26.43 -7.51
N ASN A 162 1.17 -25.86 -6.46
CA ASN A 162 0.47 -25.57 -5.22
C ASN A 162 -0.11 -24.15 -5.25
N PHE A 163 -1.38 -24.03 -4.90
CA PHE A 163 -2.05 -22.77 -4.63
C PHE A 163 -2.12 -22.58 -3.11
N THR A 164 -1.32 -21.64 -2.60
CA THR A 164 -1.00 -21.53 -1.17
C THR A 164 -1.40 -20.17 -0.63
N LEU A 165 -2.10 -20.16 0.50
CA LEU A 165 -2.56 -18.97 1.21
C LEU A 165 -2.02 -18.95 2.64
N MET A 166 -1.32 -17.88 2.99
CA MET A 166 -0.92 -17.59 4.37
C MET A 166 -1.85 -16.54 4.96
N LEU A 167 -2.45 -16.85 6.09
CA LEU A 167 -3.16 -15.91 6.94
C LEU A 167 -3.01 -16.39 8.38
N GLU A 168 -2.20 -15.66 9.16
CA GLU A 168 -2.03 -15.95 10.58
C GLU A 168 -3.15 -15.31 11.38
N ASN A 169 -3.81 -16.13 12.20
CA ASN A 169 -4.88 -15.68 13.07
C ASN A 169 -4.83 -16.38 14.44
N ILE A 170 -5.43 -15.75 15.43
CA ILE A 170 -5.64 -16.29 16.77
C ILE A 170 -7.07 -16.03 17.21
N VAL A 171 -7.72 -17.06 17.75
CA VAL A 171 -9.07 -16.99 18.29
C VAL A 171 -9.07 -17.43 19.75
N ASN A 172 -9.52 -16.54 20.63
CA ASN A 172 -9.62 -16.70 22.07
C ASN A 172 -10.77 -15.84 22.64
N ASP A 173 -10.81 -15.65 23.96
CA ASP A 173 -11.89 -14.91 24.64
C ASP A 173 -11.92 -13.40 24.32
N ILE A 174 -10.83 -12.84 23.78
CA ILE A 174 -10.70 -11.43 23.39
C ILE A 174 -10.85 -11.29 21.87
N TYR A 175 -10.14 -12.12 21.11
CA TYR A 175 -10.15 -12.11 19.65
C TYR A 175 -11.04 -13.24 19.17
N THR A 176 -12.27 -12.93 18.79
CA THR A 176 -13.30 -13.92 18.45
C THR A 176 -13.47 -14.11 16.94
N GLY A 177 -12.87 -13.24 16.12
CA GLY A 177 -13.02 -13.23 14.67
C GLY A 177 -12.28 -14.36 13.96
N VAL A 178 -13.05 -15.28 13.37
CA VAL A 178 -12.57 -16.29 12.41
C VAL A 178 -12.70 -15.73 10.99
N TYR A 179 -11.62 -15.79 10.21
CA TYR A 179 -11.66 -15.38 8.80
C TYR A 179 -12.03 -16.57 7.91
N HIS A 180 -13.15 -16.46 7.21
CA HIS A 180 -13.60 -17.43 6.20
C HIS A 180 -13.23 -16.90 4.82
N VAL A 181 -12.33 -17.60 4.13
CA VAL A 181 -11.75 -17.16 2.85
C VAL A 181 -12.16 -18.09 1.73
N ASN A 182 -12.65 -17.50 0.63
CA ASN A 182 -12.85 -18.15 -0.65
C ASN A 182 -11.99 -17.45 -1.72
N VAL A 183 -11.27 -18.24 -2.51
CA VAL A 183 -10.53 -17.72 -3.67
C VAL A 183 -11.04 -18.35 -4.94
N THR A 184 -11.39 -17.49 -5.90
CA THR A 184 -11.97 -17.87 -7.18
C THR A 184 -11.18 -17.23 -8.32
N LEU A 185 -10.86 -18.01 -9.35
CA LEU A 185 -10.27 -17.55 -10.59
C LEU A 185 -11.33 -17.53 -11.68
N TYR A 186 -11.44 -16.40 -12.38
CA TYR A 186 -12.34 -16.20 -13.51
C TYR A 186 -11.52 -16.10 -14.78
N PHE A 187 -11.79 -16.97 -15.75
CA PHE A 187 -11.06 -17.03 -17.01
C PHE A 187 -11.93 -16.51 -18.15
N TYR A 188 -11.38 -15.65 -19.00
CA TYR A 188 -12.08 -15.02 -20.11
C TYR A 188 -11.39 -15.38 -21.42
N LYS A 189 -12.20 -15.67 -22.44
CA LYS A 189 -11.76 -15.81 -23.83
C LYS A 189 -12.41 -14.73 -24.67
N ASP A 190 -11.67 -14.21 -25.64
CA ASP A 190 -12.19 -13.29 -26.66
C ASP A 190 -13.06 -14.03 -27.69
N ASN A 191 -14.03 -14.82 -27.23
CA ASN A 191 -15.15 -15.19 -28.08
C ASN A 191 -16.03 -13.95 -28.16
N ALA A 192 -15.92 -13.21 -29.26
CA ALA A 192 -16.77 -12.07 -29.59
C ALA A 192 -18.23 -12.36 -29.19
N VAL A 193 -18.66 -11.84 -28.05
CA VAL A 193 -20.06 -11.92 -27.65
C VAL A 193 -20.81 -11.01 -28.63
N LYS A 194 -21.48 -11.62 -29.60
CA LYS A 194 -22.61 -10.99 -30.29
C LYS A 194 -23.69 -10.75 -29.25
N VAL A 195 -23.61 -9.64 -28.52
CA VAL A 195 -24.72 -9.18 -27.70
C VAL A 195 -25.77 -8.62 -28.66
N PRO A 196 -27.01 -9.16 -28.71
CA PRO A 196 -28.10 -8.47 -29.37
C PRO A 196 -28.50 -7.27 -28.49
N LEU A 197 -27.74 -6.19 -28.56
CA LEU A 197 -28.13 -4.90 -27.98
C LEU A 197 -29.03 -4.19 -29.00
N THR A 198 -30.33 -4.47 -28.94
CA THR A 198 -31.33 -3.62 -29.56
C THR A 198 -31.24 -2.22 -28.93
N GLY A 199 -30.74 -1.25 -29.68
CA GLY A 199 -30.94 0.17 -29.39
C GLY A 199 -29.74 1.01 -28.94
N ILE A 200 -28.52 0.48 -28.87
CA ILE A 200 -27.32 1.29 -28.57
C ILE A 200 -26.32 1.20 -29.72
N ASN A 201 -25.90 2.37 -30.24
CA ASN A 201 -24.93 2.49 -31.32
C ASN A 201 -23.63 1.71 -30.99
N GLN A 202 -23.44 0.58 -31.67
CA GLN A 202 -22.32 -0.35 -31.47
C GLN A 202 -20.93 0.29 -31.65
N ASN A 203 -20.84 1.39 -32.40
CA ASN A 203 -19.60 2.14 -32.62
C ASN A 203 -19.11 2.92 -31.38
N LEU A 204 -19.91 3.05 -30.32
CA LEU A 204 -19.52 3.72 -29.08
C LEU A 204 -19.11 2.76 -27.94
N ILE A 205 -19.41 1.46 -28.05
CA ILE A 205 -19.18 0.47 -26.98
C ILE A 205 -17.86 -0.28 -27.18
N ALA A 206 -17.47 -0.56 -28.44
CA ALA A 206 -16.23 -1.26 -28.74
C ALA A 206 -14.97 -0.60 -28.15
N PRO A 207 -14.82 0.75 -28.13
CA PRO A 207 -13.65 1.38 -27.51
C PRO A 207 -13.69 1.37 -25.96
N VAL A 208 -14.89 1.31 -25.37
CA VAL A 208 -15.09 1.38 -23.90
C VAL A 208 -14.84 0.02 -23.23
N LEU A 209 -15.13 -1.09 -23.92
CA LEU A 209 -14.78 -2.45 -23.50
C LEU A 209 -13.32 -2.81 -23.79
N GLN A 210 -12.62 -1.96 -24.53
CA GLN A 210 -11.23 -2.13 -24.94
C GLN A 210 -10.36 -1.00 -24.41
N SER A 211 -10.56 -0.51 -23.17
CA SER A 211 -9.52 0.33 -22.55
C SER A 211 -8.28 -0.55 -22.33
N PRO A 212 -7.25 -0.47 -23.20
CA PRO A 212 -6.11 -1.36 -23.24
C PRO A 212 -4.98 -0.88 -22.32
N LEU A 213 -5.27 0.07 -21.40
CA LEU A 213 -4.30 0.65 -20.46
C LEU A 213 -4.64 0.37 -19.00
N PHE A 214 -5.85 -0.14 -18.70
CA PHE A 214 -6.35 -0.30 -17.33
C PHE A 214 -6.72 -1.73 -16.93
N GLY A 215 -6.61 -2.70 -17.86
CA GLY A 215 -6.09 -4.03 -17.53
C GLY A 215 -4.57 -3.99 -17.65
N ASP A 216 -3.85 -4.93 -17.04
CA ASP A 216 -2.38 -4.96 -17.02
C ASP A 216 -1.78 -5.30 -18.41
N LYS A 217 -2.18 -4.61 -19.49
CA LYS A 217 -1.33 -4.40 -20.67
C LYS A 217 -0.23 -3.44 -20.26
N SER A 218 0.64 -4.04 -19.47
CA SER A 218 1.80 -3.46 -18.86
C SER A 218 2.83 -3.05 -19.92
N MET A 219 3.98 -2.55 -19.48
CA MET A 219 5.22 -2.49 -20.26
C MET A 219 5.68 -3.89 -20.81
N TYR A 220 4.87 -4.92 -20.60
CA TYR A 220 5.15 -6.34 -20.60
C TYR A 220 4.03 -7.15 -21.30
N ASP A 221 3.38 -6.56 -22.30
CA ASP A 221 2.51 -7.28 -23.25
C ASP A 221 3.35 -7.70 -24.49
N PRO A 222 3.40 -8.99 -24.88
CA PRO A 222 2.71 -10.16 -24.28
C PRO A 222 3.24 -10.55 -22.91
N PRO A 223 2.46 -11.26 -22.05
CA PRO A 223 2.92 -11.83 -20.78
C PRO A 223 4.22 -12.64 -20.90
N ALA A 224 4.92 -12.81 -19.79
CA ALA A 224 6.19 -13.56 -19.77
C ALA A 224 5.99 -15.04 -20.12
N ASP A 225 6.96 -15.60 -20.84
CA ASP A 225 6.97 -17.01 -21.26
C ASP A 225 7.28 -17.96 -20.10
N LEU A 226 8.01 -17.46 -19.08
CA LEU A 226 8.37 -18.17 -17.87
C LEU A 226 8.31 -17.21 -16.67
N ILE A 227 7.85 -17.71 -15.52
CA ILE A 227 7.95 -16.99 -14.25
C ILE A 227 8.69 -17.84 -13.24
N ILE A 228 9.69 -17.25 -12.61
CA ILE A 228 10.54 -17.91 -11.61
C ILE A 228 10.38 -17.16 -10.28
N PRO A 229 9.95 -17.82 -9.19
CA PRO A 229 9.84 -17.17 -7.90
C PRO A 229 11.22 -16.92 -7.28
N ILE A 230 11.38 -15.76 -6.65
CA ILE A 230 12.46 -15.39 -5.73
C ILE A 230 11.83 -15.32 -4.34
N SER A 231 11.73 -16.48 -3.70
CA SER A 231 10.89 -16.70 -2.52
C SER A 231 11.59 -17.64 -1.54
N ALA A 232 11.17 -17.65 -0.28
CA ALA A 232 11.67 -18.59 0.71
C ALA A 232 11.42 -20.04 0.29
N SER A 233 12.50 -20.84 0.30
CA SER A 233 12.44 -22.29 0.09
C SER A 233 11.70 -23.01 1.24
N ASP A 234 11.82 -22.50 2.47
CA ASP A 234 11.06 -22.97 3.63
C ASP A 234 9.66 -22.34 3.64
N SER A 235 8.68 -23.13 3.16
CA SER A 235 7.28 -22.70 3.07
C SER A 235 6.52 -22.81 4.40
N THR A 236 7.15 -23.22 5.50
CA THR A 236 6.46 -23.38 6.80
C THR A 236 5.89 -22.08 7.36
N LYS A 237 6.40 -20.92 6.93
CA LYS A 237 5.91 -19.59 7.31
C LYS A 237 5.39 -18.77 6.12
N GLY A 238 5.00 -19.45 5.04
CA GLY A 238 4.71 -18.82 3.75
C GLY A 238 5.95 -18.75 2.85
N TYR A 239 5.77 -18.25 1.63
CA TYR A 239 6.85 -18.16 0.63
C TYR A 239 7.62 -16.83 0.68
N TRP A 240 7.22 -15.86 1.50
CA TRP A 240 7.99 -14.64 1.66
C TRP A 240 9.27 -14.85 2.47
N PHE A 241 10.25 -13.99 2.23
CA PHE A 241 11.37 -13.76 3.12
C PHE A 241 10.98 -12.85 4.27
N ILE A 242 11.47 -13.16 5.47
CA ILE A 242 11.36 -12.31 6.66
C ILE A 242 12.72 -11.65 6.88
N ILE A 243 12.81 -10.34 6.64
CA ILE A 243 14.03 -9.54 6.88
C ILE A 243 13.91 -8.88 8.24
N GLU A 244 14.73 -9.31 9.21
CA GLU A 244 14.59 -8.89 10.61
C GLU A 244 15.32 -7.56 10.93
N SER A 245 16.30 -7.17 10.11
CA SER A 245 17.07 -5.94 10.29
C SER A 245 17.77 -5.51 9.00
N GLU A 246 18.38 -4.32 9.01
CA GLU A 246 19.19 -3.82 7.89
C GLU A 246 20.38 -4.70 7.49
N LEU A 247 20.85 -5.57 8.39
CA LEU A 247 21.96 -6.49 8.14
C LEU A 247 21.49 -7.83 7.57
N ASP A 248 20.18 -8.10 7.62
CA ASP A 248 19.60 -9.35 7.16
C ASP A 248 19.27 -9.27 5.66
N VAL A 249 20.00 -10.04 4.86
CA VAL A 249 19.77 -10.16 3.42
C VAL A 249 19.42 -11.61 3.13
N LYS A 250 18.29 -11.82 2.45
CA LYS A 250 17.84 -13.16 2.05
C LYS A 250 18.20 -13.44 0.60
N PHE A 251 18.48 -14.70 0.31
CA PHE A 251 19.05 -15.10 -0.96
C PHE A 251 18.28 -16.24 -1.61
N GLU A 252 18.25 -16.24 -2.94
CA GLU A 252 17.74 -17.35 -3.76
C GLU A 252 18.65 -17.55 -4.99
N LYS A 253 18.77 -18.79 -5.48
CA LYS A 253 19.60 -19.09 -6.65
C LYS A 253 18.73 -19.28 -7.88
N VAL A 254 19.11 -18.61 -8.97
CA VAL A 254 18.41 -18.72 -10.24
C VAL A 254 19.36 -18.98 -11.38
N ARG A 255 18.97 -19.88 -12.28
CA ARG A 255 19.62 -20.09 -13.56
C ARG A 255 18.69 -19.64 -14.68
N PHE A 256 19.21 -18.84 -15.60
CA PHE A 256 18.43 -18.35 -16.74
C PHE A 256 18.56 -19.27 -17.95
N PRO A 257 17.46 -19.51 -18.70
CA PRO A 257 17.55 -20.07 -20.05
C PRO A 257 18.40 -19.17 -20.95
N LEU A 258 19.33 -19.76 -21.70
CA LEU A 258 20.29 -19.01 -22.53
C LEU A 258 19.63 -18.22 -23.68
N ASN A 259 18.38 -18.54 -24.01
CA ASN A 259 17.57 -17.80 -24.98
C ASN A 259 16.70 -16.69 -24.35
N THR A 260 16.95 -16.30 -23.10
CA THR A 260 16.20 -15.21 -22.46
C THR A 260 16.49 -13.87 -23.16
N ARG A 261 15.46 -13.22 -23.69
CA ARG A 261 15.59 -11.93 -24.41
C ARG A 261 15.16 -10.70 -23.61
N LYS A 262 14.39 -10.89 -22.53
CA LYS A 262 13.95 -9.82 -21.61
C LYS A 262 13.68 -10.45 -20.25
N VAL A 263 13.99 -9.73 -19.18
CA VAL A 263 13.73 -10.16 -17.81
C VAL A 263 13.34 -8.97 -16.94
N VAL A 264 12.30 -9.15 -16.14
CA VAL A 264 11.76 -8.12 -15.24
C VAL A 264 11.50 -8.78 -13.89
N LEU A 265 11.98 -8.16 -12.83
CA LEU A 265 11.69 -8.60 -11.46
C LEU A 265 10.53 -7.78 -10.92
N GLU A 266 9.46 -8.43 -10.49
CA GLU A 266 8.36 -7.84 -9.73
C GLU A 266 8.57 -8.11 -8.24
N LEU A 267 8.83 -7.07 -7.46
CA LEU A 267 9.08 -7.13 -6.02
C LEU A 267 7.80 -6.84 -5.23
N TYR A 268 7.44 -7.70 -4.28
CA TYR A 268 6.38 -7.45 -3.31
C TYR A 268 6.97 -7.10 -1.93
N VAL A 269 6.40 -6.10 -1.26
CA VAL A 269 6.92 -5.60 0.02
C VAL A 269 5.79 -5.32 1.00
N SER A 270 5.97 -5.72 2.26
CA SER A 270 5.17 -5.22 3.39
C SER A 270 6.03 -5.08 4.65
N PHE A 271 5.67 -4.16 5.53
CA PHE A 271 6.44 -3.73 6.69
C PHE A 271 5.58 -3.82 7.95
N HIS A 272 6.15 -4.33 9.03
CA HIS A 272 5.36 -4.75 10.18
C HIS A 272 6.07 -4.42 11.50
N GLY A 273 5.36 -4.64 12.62
CA GLY A 273 5.89 -4.37 13.95
C GLY A 273 6.23 -2.89 14.14
N ASN A 274 7.47 -2.59 14.51
CA ASN A 274 7.98 -1.26 14.75
C ASN A 274 8.24 -0.46 13.47
N ASP A 275 8.21 -1.13 12.32
CA ASP A 275 8.25 -0.52 11.01
C ASP A 275 6.90 -0.41 10.32
N GLU A 276 5.82 -0.87 10.94
CA GLU A 276 4.48 -0.71 10.38
C GLU A 276 4.14 0.77 10.06
N PHE A 277 4.65 1.68 10.89
CA PHE A 277 4.50 3.13 10.73
C PHE A 277 5.84 3.82 10.43
N TRP A 278 6.78 3.15 9.75
CA TRP A 278 8.15 3.62 9.52
C TRP A 278 8.23 5.07 9.02
N TYR A 279 7.27 5.51 8.19
CA TYR A 279 7.15 6.87 7.66
C TYR A 279 6.92 7.95 8.74
N SER A 280 6.68 7.53 9.98
CA SER A 280 6.45 8.38 11.15
C SER A 280 7.49 8.19 12.27
N ASN A 281 8.48 7.32 12.06
CA ASN A 281 9.48 6.99 13.08
C ASN A 281 10.45 8.17 13.31
N PRO A 282 10.71 8.56 14.56
CA PRO A 282 11.74 9.55 14.89
C PRO A 282 13.16 8.96 14.72
N SER A 283 14.18 9.79 14.93
CA SER A 283 15.58 9.33 14.95
C SER A 283 15.95 8.60 16.24
N ASN A 284 16.98 7.75 16.16
CA ASN A 284 17.51 7.03 17.32
C ASN A 284 18.05 7.99 18.40
N SER A 285 18.60 9.15 18.00
CA SER A 285 19.07 10.19 18.93
C SER A 285 17.91 10.78 19.73
N TYR A 286 16.77 11.08 19.10
CA TYR A 286 15.58 11.59 19.80
C TYR A 286 15.06 10.60 20.85
N ILE A 287 14.97 9.32 20.49
CA ILE A 287 14.54 8.24 21.39
C ILE A 287 15.49 8.16 22.60
N ARG A 288 16.80 8.05 22.35
CA ARG A 288 17.81 7.91 23.40
C ARG A 288 17.87 9.14 24.32
N MET A 289 17.89 10.35 23.76
CA MET A 289 18.04 11.58 24.54
C MET A 289 16.82 11.92 25.40
N ASN A 290 15.64 11.40 25.03
CA ASN A 290 14.40 11.55 25.80
C ASN A 290 14.06 10.32 26.63
N ASN A 291 14.93 9.30 26.70
CA ASN A 291 14.69 8.04 27.40
C ASN A 291 13.33 7.40 27.04
N LEU A 292 12.95 7.44 25.76
CA LEU A 292 11.71 6.81 25.30
C LEU A 292 11.90 5.29 25.24
N SER A 293 10.90 4.54 25.71
CA SER A 293 10.91 3.07 25.72
C SER A 293 10.61 2.43 24.35
N THR A 294 10.37 3.24 23.32
CA THR A 294 10.01 2.75 21.99
C THR A 294 11.24 2.35 21.18
N PRO A 295 11.24 1.17 20.55
CA PRO A 295 12.28 0.77 19.59
C PRO A 295 12.05 1.32 18.16
N ARG A 296 11.01 2.15 17.93
CA ARG A 296 10.61 2.70 16.61
C ARG A 296 11.54 3.79 16.11
N GLY A 297 12.77 3.41 15.78
CA GLY A 297 13.85 4.29 15.38
C GLY A 297 14.09 4.40 13.87
N ASN A 298 15.35 4.69 13.54
CA ASN A 298 15.95 4.82 12.20
C ASN A 298 15.38 5.96 11.31
N GLY A 299 14.44 6.76 11.83
CA GLY A 299 13.83 7.85 11.08
C GLY A 299 12.93 7.35 9.94
N ALA A 300 12.25 8.29 9.28
CA ALA A 300 11.28 8.01 8.22
C ALA A 300 11.89 7.81 6.82
N PHE A 301 12.80 6.84 6.71
CA PHE A 301 13.40 6.39 5.44
C PHE A 301 13.64 4.89 5.46
N ARG A 302 13.18 4.18 4.42
CA ARG A 302 13.45 2.77 4.17
C ARG A 302 13.68 2.60 2.68
N GLU A 303 14.63 1.77 2.30
CA GLU A 303 14.90 1.43 0.90
C GLU A 303 15.08 -0.08 0.77
N VAL A 304 14.15 -0.72 0.06
CA VAL A 304 14.26 -2.14 -0.26
C VAL A 304 15.13 -2.27 -1.48
N PHE A 305 16.13 -3.15 -1.44
CA PHE A 305 17.10 -3.30 -2.52
C PHE A 305 17.22 -4.74 -2.97
N VAL A 306 17.59 -4.91 -4.23
CA VAL A 306 17.84 -6.21 -4.86
C VAL A 306 19.26 -6.23 -5.42
N THR A 307 19.96 -7.33 -5.17
CA THR A 307 21.30 -7.61 -5.67
C THR A 307 21.31 -8.86 -6.54
N ILE A 308 22.25 -8.91 -7.48
CA ILE A 308 22.62 -10.13 -8.20
C ILE A 308 24.13 -10.33 -8.02
N ASP A 309 24.53 -11.49 -7.52
CA ASP A 309 25.92 -11.82 -7.19
C ASP A 309 26.61 -10.74 -6.35
N GLY A 310 25.86 -10.20 -5.37
CA GLY A 310 26.29 -9.13 -4.47
C GLY A 310 26.29 -7.72 -5.07
N LYS A 311 25.94 -7.54 -6.35
CA LYS A 311 25.88 -6.21 -7.01
C LYS A 311 24.46 -5.67 -7.00
N LEU A 312 24.28 -4.41 -6.59
CA LEU A 312 22.98 -3.72 -6.60
C LEU A 312 22.44 -3.58 -8.02
N VAL A 313 21.26 -4.14 -8.28
CA VAL A 313 20.58 -4.08 -9.59
C VAL A 313 19.30 -3.24 -9.58
N GLY A 314 18.69 -3.04 -8.41
CA GLY A 314 17.46 -2.26 -8.26
C GLY A 314 17.18 -1.93 -6.80
N SER A 315 16.40 -0.89 -6.58
CA SER A 315 15.86 -0.56 -5.26
C SER A 315 14.62 0.31 -5.37
N GLU A 316 13.84 0.33 -4.30
CA GLU A 316 12.60 1.08 -4.21
C GLU A 316 12.42 1.69 -2.82
N MET A 317 11.81 2.87 -2.78
CA MET A 317 11.32 3.49 -1.55
C MET A 317 9.81 3.21 -1.48
N PRO A 318 9.35 2.22 -0.68
CA PRO A 318 7.98 1.71 -0.79
C PRO A 318 6.91 2.76 -0.52
N PHE A 319 5.77 2.61 -1.17
CA PHE A 319 4.56 3.36 -0.87
C PHE A 319 4.14 3.11 0.59
N PRO A 320 3.87 4.16 1.40
CA PRO A 320 3.51 4.02 2.80
C PRO A 320 2.03 3.58 2.94
N VAL A 321 1.76 2.30 2.67
CA VAL A 321 0.48 1.66 2.98
C VAL A 321 0.14 1.86 4.46
N ILE A 322 -1.11 2.22 4.73
CA ILE A 322 -1.66 2.28 6.10
C ILE A 322 -2.57 1.07 6.24
N PHE A 323 -2.30 0.17 7.18
CA PHE A 323 -3.14 -1.01 7.38
C PHE A 323 -4.46 -0.66 8.07
N THR A 324 -5.42 -1.59 8.05
CA THR A 324 -6.81 -1.31 8.47
C THR A 324 -6.98 -1.11 9.97
N GLY A 325 -5.97 -1.40 10.79
CA GLY A 325 -5.88 -1.01 12.21
C GLY A 325 -5.09 0.28 12.47
N GLY A 326 -4.44 0.84 11.45
CA GLY A 326 -3.37 1.83 11.62
C GLY A 326 -3.82 3.27 11.89
N ILE A 327 -3.06 3.99 12.73
CA ILE A 327 -3.20 5.42 13.09
C ILE A 327 -4.50 5.74 13.86
N ASN A 328 -5.65 5.52 13.24
CA ASN A 328 -6.98 5.55 13.85
C ASN A 328 -7.84 4.51 13.13
N PRO A 329 -8.11 3.34 13.74
CA PRO A 329 -8.79 2.22 13.08
C PRO A 329 -10.19 2.58 12.59
N LEU A 330 -10.86 3.55 13.25
CA LEU A 330 -12.20 3.98 12.87
C LEU A 330 -12.24 4.62 11.46
N PHE A 331 -11.12 5.10 10.91
CA PHE A 331 -11.08 5.69 9.57
C PHE A 331 -11.37 4.71 8.45
N TRP A 332 -11.13 3.42 8.68
CA TRP A 332 -11.05 2.40 7.63
C TRP A 332 -12.36 1.62 7.46
N GLU A 333 -13.48 2.23 7.89
CA GLU A 333 -14.82 1.65 7.85
C GLU A 333 -15.79 2.48 6.99
N PRO A 334 -16.50 1.87 6.01
CA PRO A 334 -16.16 0.62 5.32
C PRO A 334 -15.03 0.78 4.29
N VAL A 335 -14.48 1.99 4.14
CA VAL A 335 -13.53 2.34 3.09
C VAL A 335 -12.12 2.25 3.63
N VAL A 336 -11.38 1.23 3.21
CA VAL A 336 -10.02 1.00 3.70
C VAL A 336 -9.01 1.97 3.09
N ALA A 337 -7.82 2.03 3.67
CA ALA A 337 -6.75 2.87 3.16
C ALA A 337 -6.30 2.45 1.75
N ILE A 338 -5.73 3.38 0.99
CA ILE A 338 -5.20 3.11 -0.35
C ILE A 338 -4.13 2.00 -0.27
N GLY A 339 -4.34 0.89 -0.99
CA GLY A 339 -3.41 -0.23 -1.09
C GLY A 339 -3.42 -1.20 0.09
N ALA A 340 -4.36 -1.09 1.03
CA ALA A 340 -4.48 -2.02 2.15
C ALA A 340 -4.99 -3.40 1.70
N PHE A 341 -5.94 -3.44 0.77
CA PHE A 341 -6.50 -4.69 0.26
C PHE A 341 -5.72 -5.27 -0.92
N ASN A 342 -5.06 -4.43 -1.71
CA ASN A 342 -4.17 -4.85 -2.78
C ASN A 342 -2.86 -4.07 -2.70
N LEU A 343 -1.89 -4.61 -1.94
CA LEU A 343 -0.62 -3.92 -1.73
C LEU A 343 0.14 -3.77 -3.06
N PRO A 344 0.84 -2.63 -3.28
CA PRO A 344 1.63 -2.43 -4.50
C PRO A 344 2.81 -3.41 -4.63
N SER A 345 3.08 -3.83 -5.86
CA SER A 345 4.36 -4.44 -6.27
C SER A 345 5.19 -3.46 -7.11
N TYR A 346 6.49 -3.74 -7.27
CA TYR A 346 7.47 -2.83 -7.89
C TYR A 346 8.34 -3.56 -8.91
N ASP A 347 8.40 -3.03 -10.13
CA ASP A 347 9.14 -3.69 -11.22
C ASP A 347 10.55 -3.13 -11.40
N PHE A 348 11.54 -4.01 -11.53
CA PHE A 348 12.89 -3.70 -12.00
C PHE A 348 13.13 -4.40 -13.34
N ASP A 349 13.36 -3.64 -14.41
CA ASP A 349 13.72 -4.21 -15.70
C ASP A 349 15.21 -4.56 -15.69
N LEU A 350 15.47 -5.87 -15.66
CA LEU A 350 16.80 -6.44 -15.54
C LEU A 350 17.41 -6.78 -16.91
N THR A 351 16.72 -6.48 -18.01
CA THR A 351 17.18 -6.74 -19.38
C THR A 351 18.58 -6.18 -19.65
N PRO A 352 18.97 -4.97 -19.18
CA PRO A 352 20.34 -4.47 -19.33
C PRO A 352 21.44 -5.33 -18.69
N PHE A 353 21.08 -6.27 -17.82
CA PHE A 353 22.01 -7.19 -17.16
C PHE A 353 22.08 -8.56 -17.84
N LEU A 354 21.32 -8.84 -18.92
CA LEU A 354 21.34 -10.18 -19.54
C LEU A 354 22.74 -10.64 -19.99
N GLY A 355 23.62 -9.71 -20.37
CA GLY A 355 25.00 -10.06 -20.71
C GLY A 355 25.84 -10.65 -19.57
N MET A 356 25.43 -10.48 -18.30
CA MET A 356 26.04 -11.18 -17.15
C MET A 356 25.24 -12.39 -16.68
N LEU A 357 23.95 -12.49 -17.02
CA LEU A 357 23.03 -13.54 -16.55
C LEU A 357 22.98 -14.78 -17.46
N LEU A 358 23.39 -14.63 -18.72
CA LEU A 358 23.31 -15.68 -19.74
C LEU A 358 24.65 -16.43 -19.90
N ASP A 359 25.27 -16.80 -18.78
CA ASP A 359 26.53 -17.56 -18.75
C ASP A 359 26.34 -19.06 -18.46
N GLY A 360 25.09 -19.49 -18.26
CA GLY A 360 24.71 -20.87 -17.99
C GLY A 360 24.91 -21.32 -16.52
N LYS A 361 25.28 -20.41 -15.62
CA LYS A 361 25.50 -20.71 -14.19
C LYS A 361 24.32 -20.24 -13.34
N ASP A 362 24.37 -20.62 -12.06
CA ASP A 362 23.46 -20.10 -11.05
C ASP A 362 23.94 -18.72 -10.60
N HIS A 363 23.00 -17.77 -10.54
CA HIS A 363 23.19 -16.43 -9.99
C HIS A 363 22.46 -16.29 -8.66
N VAL A 364 23.07 -15.59 -7.71
CA VAL A 364 22.51 -15.38 -6.38
C VAL A 364 21.76 -14.05 -6.35
N PHE A 365 20.44 -14.11 -6.24
CA PHE A 365 19.60 -12.94 -5.97
C PHE A 365 19.58 -12.68 -4.48
N GLY A 366 19.82 -11.45 -4.06
CA GLY A 366 19.73 -11.02 -2.66
C GLY A 366 18.72 -9.90 -2.47
N ILE A 367 17.84 -9.98 -1.47
CA ILE A 367 16.88 -8.93 -1.11
C ILE A 367 17.13 -8.48 0.33
N GLY A 368 17.21 -7.16 0.55
CA GLY A 368 17.46 -6.53 1.84
C GLY A 368 16.69 -5.21 2.01
N VAL A 369 16.65 -4.67 3.23
CA VAL A 369 16.00 -3.39 3.54
C VAL A 369 16.95 -2.45 4.30
N THR A 370 17.41 -1.39 3.65
CA THR A 370 18.20 -0.34 4.30
C THR A 370 17.37 0.35 5.38
N ASP A 371 17.97 0.58 6.54
CA ASP A 371 17.37 1.17 7.75
C ASP A 371 16.17 0.38 8.34
N GLY A 372 15.89 -0.83 7.84
CA GLY A 372 14.78 -1.67 8.32
C GLY A 372 14.95 -2.17 9.76
N ILE A 373 13.86 -2.18 10.53
CA ILE A 373 13.81 -2.71 11.90
C ILE A 373 12.63 -3.67 12.11
N GLU A 374 12.84 -4.58 13.06
CA GLU A 374 11.93 -5.65 13.49
C GLU A 374 11.62 -6.71 12.44
N TYR A 375 10.75 -6.44 11.46
CA TYR A 375 10.65 -7.32 10.29
C TYR A 375 9.94 -6.71 9.08
N TRP A 376 10.38 -7.15 7.90
CA TRP A 376 9.78 -6.88 6.60
C TRP A 376 9.51 -8.20 5.87
N LEU A 377 8.34 -8.32 5.24
CA LEU A 377 8.01 -9.47 4.40
C LEU A 377 8.22 -9.10 2.94
N VAL A 378 9.12 -9.81 2.26
CA VAL A 378 9.48 -9.54 0.86
C VAL A 378 9.59 -10.83 0.06
N ASP A 379 9.22 -10.78 -1.21
CA ASP A 379 9.54 -11.80 -2.21
C ASP A 379 9.46 -11.15 -3.59
N ALA A 380 9.81 -11.90 -4.63
CA ALA A 380 9.69 -11.40 -5.99
C ALA A 380 9.34 -12.49 -7.01
N ASN A 381 8.86 -12.06 -8.16
CA ASN A 381 8.65 -12.89 -9.34
C ASN A 381 9.55 -12.39 -10.48
N LEU A 382 10.38 -13.27 -11.04
CA LEU A 382 11.10 -12.99 -12.29
C LEU A 382 10.19 -13.35 -13.46
N HIS A 383 9.74 -12.33 -14.18
CA HIS A 383 9.05 -12.43 -15.46
C HIS A 383 10.09 -12.51 -16.58
N VAL A 384 10.15 -13.65 -17.28
CA VAL A 384 11.19 -13.98 -18.27
C VAL A 384 10.56 -14.20 -19.64
N TRP A 385 11.03 -13.45 -20.64
CA TRP A 385 10.66 -13.67 -22.04
C TRP A 385 11.78 -14.37 -22.78
N LEU A 386 11.41 -15.39 -23.54
CA LEU A 386 12.32 -16.24 -24.29
C LEU A 386 12.28 -15.88 -25.78
N ASP A 387 13.39 -16.13 -26.47
CA ASP A 387 13.42 -16.21 -27.91
C ASP A 387 13.00 -17.63 -28.32
N THR A 388 11.88 -17.77 -29.02
CA THR A 388 11.35 -19.07 -29.44
C THR A 388 12.01 -19.58 -30.72
N ALA A 389 12.71 -18.72 -31.47
CA ALA A 389 13.37 -19.09 -32.71
C ALA A 389 14.88 -19.40 -32.53
N SER A 390 15.42 -19.20 -31.33
CA SER A 390 16.81 -19.52 -31.00
C SER A 390 16.93 -20.18 -29.62
N THR A 391 17.88 -21.09 -29.47
CA THR A 391 18.20 -21.71 -28.16
C THR A 391 19.19 -20.90 -27.34
N VAL A 392 19.82 -19.87 -27.94
CA VAL A 392 20.77 -18.95 -27.29
C VAL A 392 20.60 -17.55 -27.84
N VAL A 393 20.72 -16.52 -27.01
CA VAL A 393 20.86 -15.12 -27.45
C VAL A 393 22.21 -14.55 -27.01
N GLU A 394 22.70 -13.54 -27.73
CA GLU A 394 23.87 -12.78 -27.31
C GLU A 394 23.40 -11.52 -26.58
N ALA A 395 24.04 -11.16 -25.47
CA ALA A 395 23.71 -9.94 -24.74
C ALA A 395 24.95 -9.30 -24.13
N LYS A 396 24.88 -8.00 -23.88
CA LYS A 396 25.96 -7.27 -23.23
C LYS A 396 25.43 -6.11 -22.40
N ASN A 397 25.98 -5.98 -21.18
CA ASN A 397 25.81 -4.77 -20.37
C ASN A 397 26.70 -3.65 -20.92
N VAL A 398 26.15 -2.46 -21.09
CA VAL A 398 26.83 -1.29 -21.68
C VAL A 398 27.03 -0.20 -20.62
N VAL A 399 25.97 0.18 -19.91
CA VAL A 399 26.02 1.20 -18.86
C VAL A 399 25.43 0.63 -17.58
N ASN A 400 26.13 0.85 -16.47
CA ASN A 400 25.65 0.55 -15.13
C ASN A 400 26.00 1.71 -14.18
N ILE A 401 25.16 2.75 -14.17
CA ILE A 401 25.25 3.85 -13.20
C ILE A 401 24.11 3.63 -12.20
N ASN A 402 24.43 3.02 -11.07
CA ASN A 402 23.48 2.73 -10.01
C ASN A 402 24.11 2.94 -8.62
N PRO A 403 24.41 4.20 -8.24
CA PRO A 403 25.03 4.51 -6.96
C PRO A 403 24.08 4.20 -5.78
N ALA A 404 24.63 4.20 -4.57
CA ALA A 404 23.82 4.25 -3.35
C ALA A 404 22.99 5.55 -3.29
N SER A 405 21.90 5.53 -2.53
CA SER A 405 21.05 6.70 -2.32
C SER A 405 21.81 7.82 -1.59
N GLU A 406 21.69 9.06 -2.07
CA GLU A 406 22.21 10.23 -1.39
C GLU A 406 21.21 10.67 -0.32
N ILE A 407 21.57 10.53 0.96
CA ILE A 407 20.67 10.79 2.08
C ILE A 407 21.18 11.96 2.91
N SER A 408 20.33 12.97 3.12
CA SER A 408 20.55 14.09 4.02
C SER A 408 19.55 14.05 5.16
N ARG A 409 20.05 14.06 6.40
CA ARG A 409 19.24 14.06 7.63
C ARG A 409 19.52 15.35 8.39
N ARG A 410 18.47 16.01 8.86
CA ARG A 410 18.56 17.17 9.74
C ARG A 410 17.61 16.99 10.89
N GLU A 411 18.08 17.25 12.09
CA GLU A 411 17.28 17.18 13.29
C GLU A 411 17.60 18.33 14.23
N GLY A 412 16.62 18.73 15.02
CA GLY A 412 16.76 19.71 16.07
C GLY A 412 15.59 19.58 17.03
N PHE A 413 15.89 19.32 18.30
CA PHE A 413 14.89 19.11 19.33
C PHE A 413 15.39 19.58 20.70
N GLN A 414 14.44 19.97 21.54
CA GLN A 414 14.65 20.25 22.96
C GLN A 414 13.60 19.43 23.71
N SER A 415 14.07 18.46 24.49
CA SER A 415 13.20 17.46 25.10
C SER A 415 12.30 16.81 24.03
N LEU A 416 10.99 16.71 24.27
CA LEU A 416 10.05 16.06 23.36
C LEU A 416 9.66 16.93 22.14
N ASP A 417 10.00 18.21 22.12
CA ASP A 417 9.64 19.12 21.03
C ASP A 417 10.78 19.27 20.03
N GLY A 418 10.49 19.13 18.74
CA GLY A 418 11.52 19.17 17.71
C GLY A 418 11.06 18.86 16.31
N SER A 419 12.01 18.84 15.39
CA SER A 419 11.79 18.54 13.98
C SER A 419 12.88 17.66 13.40
N PHE A 420 12.47 16.75 12.53
CA PHE A 420 13.31 15.81 11.80
C PHE A 420 12.99 15.95 10.33
N GLU A 421 14.00 16.12 9.50
CA GLU A 421 13.88 16.18 8.05
C GLU A 421 14.81 15.16 7.42
N ILE A 422 14.27 14.39 6.46
CA ILE A 422 15.06 13.48 5.63
C ILE A 422 14.82 13.84 4.18
N LYS A 423 15.90 13.94 3.41
CA LYS A 423 15.88 13.99 1.96
C LYS A 423 16.71 12.84 1.45
N ALA A 424 16.14 12.05 0.55
CA ALA A 424 16.88 11.01 -0.16
C ALA A 424 16.68 11.20 -1.66
N GLU A 425 17.76 11.16 -2.43
CA GLU A 425 17.73 11.22 -3.89
C GLU A 425 18.55 10.08 -4.48
N LYS A 426 18.04 9.48 -5.55
CA LYS A 426 18.73 8.43 -6.29
C LYS A 426 18.52 8.61 -7.79
N PHE A 427 19.62 8.53 -8.53
CA PHE A 427 19.62 8.51 -9.98
C PHE A 427 20.22 7.20 -10.47
N THR A 428 19.50 6.50 -11.33
CA THR A 428 19.93 5.25 -11.94
C THR A 428 19.88 5.37 -13.45
N ARG A 429 20.93 4.94 -14.14
CA ARG A 429 20.99 4.77 -15.59
C ARG A 429 21.60 3.42 -15.94
N LEU A 430 20.81 2.57 -16.59
CA LEU A 430 21.18 1.23 -17.01
C LEU A 430 21.04 1.12 -18.53
N GLU A 431 21.97 0.46 -19.19
CA GLU A 431 21.90 0.21 -20.63
C GLU A 431 22.53 -1.13 -20.97
N GLY A 432 21.88 -1.89 -21.83
CA GLY A 432 22.39 -3.15 -22.35
C GLY A 432 21.67 -3.55 -23.62
N TRP A 433 22.31 -4.36 -24.45
CA TRP A 433 21.73 -4.85 -25.69
C TRP A 433 21.57 -6.37 -25.67
N VAL A 434 20.56 -6.83 -26.41
CA VAL A 434 20.25 -8.25 -26.61
C VAL A 434 20.03 -8.48 -28.10
N LYS A 435 20.77 -9.41 -28.68
CA LYS A 435 20.66 -9.87 -30.05
C LYS A 435 19.94 -11.21 -30.06
N SER A 436 18.71 -11.16 -30.55
CA SER A 436 17.78 -12.29 -30.68
C SER A 436 17.29 -12.42 -32.12
N SER A 437 16.40 -13.37 -32.38
CA SER A 437 15.67 -13.50 -33.66
C SER A 437 14.88 -12.25 -34.05
N SER A 438 14.50 -11.42 -33.06
CA SER A 438 13.81 -10.14 -33.27
C SER A 438 14.76 -8.98 -33.63
N GLY A 439 16.05 -9.28 -33.80
CA GLY A 439 17.11 -8.30 -34.05
C GLY A 439 17.92 -7.96 -32.80
N ASN A 440 18.81 -6.98 -32.95
CA ASN A 440 19.62 -6.45 -31.85
C ASN A 440 18.93 -5.23 -31.23
N LEU A 441 18.46 -5.40 -30.00
CA LEU A 441 17.69 -4.39 -29.28
C LEU A 441 18.47 -3.86 -28.08
N THR A 442 18.64 -2.55 -28.01
CA THR A 442 19.25 -1.86 -26.86
C THR A 442 18.16 -1.37 -25.92
N THR A 443 18.18 -1.82 -24.67
CA THR A 443 17.31 -1.33 -23.60
C THR A 443 18.05 -0.32 -22.74
N SER A 444 17.50 0.89 -22.61
CA SER A 444 18.02 1.98 -21.78
C SER A 444 16.98 2.39 -20.76
N ILE A 445 17.36 2.36 -19.48
CA ILE A 445 16.51 2.69 -18.35
C ILE A 445 17.12 3.89 -17.63
N THR A 446 16.33 4.93 -17.40
CA THR A 446 16.67 6.03 -16.49
C THR A 446 15.61 6.13 -15.40
N GLN A 447 16.06 6.27 -14.16
CA GLN A 447 15.19 6.40 -13.00
C GLN A 447 15.71 7.49 -12.06
N GLU A 448 14.80 8.37 -11.65
CA GLU A 448 15.02 9.40 -10.64
C GLU A 448 14.01 9.16 -9.50
N VAL A 449 14.52 8.93 -8.30
CA VAL A 449 13.71 8.82 -7.08
C VAL A 449 14.09 9.96 -6.14
N ARG A 450 13.07 10.62 -5.58
CA ARG A 450 13.24 11.66 -4.56
C ARG A 450 12.23 11.45 -3.43
N LEU A 451 12.74 11.26 -2.21
CA LEU A 451 11.97 11.25 -0.98
C LEU A 451 12.23 12.53 -0.20
N ARG A 452 11.17 13.13 0.31
CA ARG A 452 11.22 14.19 1.31
C ARG A 452 10.31 13.81 2.47
N SER A 453 10.87 13.72 3.67
CA SER A 453 10.13 13.47 4.90
C SER A 453 10.38 14.59 5.91
N SER A 454 9.34 14.96 6.65
CA SER A 454 9.41 15.87 7.79
C SER A 454 8.49 15.37 8.90
N ILE A 455 9.07 15.17 10.09
CA ILE A 455 8.33 14.88 11.33
C ILE A 455 8.54 16.05 12.27
N ARG A 456 7.48 16.51 12.93
CA ARG A 456 7.55 17.57 13.94
C ARG A 456 6.73 17.21 15.16
N PHE A 457 7.35 17.33 16.32
CA PHE A 457 6.70 17.23 17.63
C PHE A 457 6.63 18.62 18.26
N ARG A 458 5.48 18.93 18.86
CA ARG A 458 5.24 20.18 19.61
C ARG A 458 4.41 19.87 20.85
N LYS A 459 4.34 20.85 21.76
CA LYS A 459 3.53 20.78 22.97
C LYS A 459 3.96 19.61 23.85
N ASN A 460 5.26 19.53 24.08
CA ASN A 460 5.90 18.44 24.80
C ASN A 460 5.53 17.06 24.24
N GLY A 461 5.62 16.92 22.90
CA GLY A 461 5.31 15.68 22.19
C GLY A 461 3.83 15.37 21.96
N SER A 462 2.89 16.11 22.56
CA SER A 462 1.45 15.82 22.44
C SER A 462 0.85 16.18 21.07
N TYR A 463 1.60 16.91 20.23
CA TYR A 463 1.23 17.25 18.87
C TYR A 463 2.29 16.73 17.89
N LYS A 464 1.92 15.81 17.00
CA LYS A 464 2.79 15.22 15.97
C LYS A 464 2.28 15.58 14.58
N VAL A 465 3.17 16.01 13.70
CA VAL A 465 2.90 16.18 12.26
C VAL A 465 3.94 15.43 11.46
N VAL A 466 3.46 14.56 10.57
CA VAL A 466 4.25 13.83 9.58
C VAL A 466 3.87 14.37 8.21
N LYS A 467 4.87 14.68 7.39
CA LYS A 467 4.72 15.00 5.97
C LYS A 467 5.75 14.21 5.20
N GLN A 468 5.32 13.33 4.30
CA GLN A 468 6.21 12.61 3.40
C GLN A 468 5.77 12.84 1.95
N SER A 469 6.72 12.90 1.03
CA SER A 469 6.45 12.88 -0.40
C SER A 469 7.55 12.11 -1.10
N ILE A 470 7.15 11.02 -1.76
CA ILE A 470 8.00 10.26 -2.66
C ILE A 470 7.62 10.65 -4.10
N LYS A 471 8.63 10.87 -4.94
CA LYS A 471 8.48 11.16 -6.37
C LYS A 471 9.38 10.22 -7.15
N VAL A 472 8.80 9.51 -8.11
CA VAL A 472 9.53 8.62 -9.01
C VAL A 472 9.28 9.06 -10.44
N ARG A 473 10.36 9.15 -11.23
CA ARG A 473 10.30 9.27 -12.68
C ARG A 473 11.16 8.18 -13.26
N ARG A 474 10.55 7.25 -13.98
CA ARG A 474 11.23 6.20 -14.73
C ARG A 474 10.95 6.35 -16.22
N GLU A 475 11.96 6.12 -17.03
CA GLU A 475 11.86 6.03 -18.48
C GLU A 475 12.60 4.79 -18.96
N ALA A 476 11.90 3.92 -19.67
CA ALA A 476 12.47 2.77 -20.37
C ALA A 476 12.35 3.01 -21.87
N LYS A 477 13.46 2.88 -22.61
CA LYS A 477 13.54 2.98 -24.06
C LYS A 477 14.13 1.70 -24.62
N VAL A 478 13.55 1.22 -25.72
CA VAL A 478 14.10 0.13 -26.52
C VAL A 478 14.41 0.69 -27.91
N LEU A 479 15.65 0.55 -28.34
CA LEU A 479 16.15 0.97 -29.65
C LEU A 479 16.55 -0.26 -30.46
N ASN A 480 16.42 -0.19 -31.79
CA ASN A 480 17.00 -1.20 -32.68
C ASN A 480 18.48 -0.89 -33.00
N ASP A 481 19.08 -1.74 -33.83
CA ASP A 481 20.48 -1.69 -34.26
C ASP A 481 20.87 -0.41 -35.01
N VAL A 482 19.95 0.19 -35.76
CA VAL A 482 20.14 1.48 -36.45
C VAL A 482 19.79 2.71 -35.57
N GLY A 483 19.47 2.51 -34.29
CA GLY A 483 19.13 3.58 -33.33
C GLY A 483 17.68 4.08 -33.41
N GLY A 484 16.83 3.43 -34.19
CA GLY A 484 15.39 3.69 -34.27
C GLY A 484 14.65 3.28 -32.99
N LEU A 485 13.68 4.09 -32.57
CA LEU A 485 12.90 3.85 -31.36
C LEU A 485 11.84 2.75 -31.59
N VAL A 486 11.97 1.64 -30.88
CA VAL A 486 11.01 0.52 -30.91
C VAL A 486 9.91 0.73 -29.87
N SER A 487 10.30 1.06 -28.63
CA SER A 487 9.35 1.31 -27.55
C SER A 487 9.86 2.35 -26.58
N ARG A 488 8.92 3.08 -25.96
CA ARG A 488 9.20 4.08 -24.93
C ARG A 488 8.08 4.12 -23.91
N VAL A 489 8.43 3.82 -22.67
CA VAL A 489 7.53 3.92 -21.52
C VAL A 489 8.07 4.96 -20.55
N ILE A 490 7.22 5.89 -20.13
CA ILE A 490 7.53 6.85 -19.07
C ILE A 490 6.52 6.68 -17.96
N VAL A 491 7.00 6.42 -16.75
CA VAL A 491 6.19 6.34 -15.53
C VAL A 491 6.57 7.50 -14.62
N ARG A 492 5.56 8.22 -14.12
CA ARG A 492 5.71 9.27 -13.12
C ARG A 492 4.76 8.99 -11.97
N LYS A 493 5.31 8.81 -10.77
CA LYS A 493 4.57 8.52 -9.56
C LYS A 493 4.85 9.61 -8.50
N LYS A 494 3.84 10.00 -7.74
CA LYS A 494 3.97 10.89 -6.59
C LYS A 494 3.02 10.43 -5.48
N TYR A 495 3.58 10.24 -4.29
CA TYR A 495 2.86 9.74 -3.11
C TYR A 495 3.02 10.73 -1.94
N PRO A 496 2.18 11.79 -1.83
CA PRO A 496 2.17 12.64 -0.67
C PRO A 496 1.35 12.01 0.46
N LEU A 497 1.94 11.98 1.65
CA LEU A 497 1.32 11.57 2.90
C LEU A 497 1.42 12.72 3.91
N LYS A 498 0.32 13.01 4.61
CA LYS A 498 0.29 13.91 5.74
C LYS A 498 -0.52 13.29 6.87
N VAL A 499 0.07 13.21 8.05
CA VAL A 499 -0.59 12.74 9.27
C VAL A 499 -0.43 13.81 10.35
N ILE A 500 -1.52 14.18 11.00
CA ILE A 500 -1.51 15.03 12.19
C ILE A 500 -2.17 14.23 13.30
N THR A 501 -1.51 14.15 14.45
CA THR A 501 -2.03 13.52 15.66
C THR A 501 -1.90 14.49 16.83
N VAL A 502 -2.96 14.63 17.60
CA VAL A 502 -2.99 15.43 18.84
C VAL A 502 -3.51 14.56 19.97
N THR A 503 -2.73 14.42 21.04
CA THR A 503 -3.12 13.71 22.25
C THR A 503 -3.51 14.72 23.32
N LEU A 504 -4.70 14.53 23.88
CA LEU A 504 -5.30 15.35 24.92
C LEU A 504 -5.73 14.47 26.11
N PRO A 505 -5.79 15.00 27.35
CA PRO A 505 -6.43 14.30 28.45
C PRO A 505 -7.89 13.97 28.12
N GLY A 506 -8.33 12.76 28.46
CA GLY A 506 -9.71 12.32 28.24
C GLY A 506 -10.70 12.86 29.28
N LEU A 507 -11.97 12.51 29.13
CA LEU A 507 -13.05 12.99 30.01
C LEU A 507 -13.10 12.23 31.33
N LYS A 508 -12.58 10.99 31.34
CA LYS A 508 -12.49 10.12 32.51
C LYS A 508 -11.03 10.04 32.97
N ASN A 509 -10.81 9.70 34.25
CA ASN A 509 -9.47 9.35 34.71
C ASN A 509 -8.89 8.20 33.87
N ASP A 510 -7.59 8.28 33.60
CA ASP A 510 -6.82 7.30 32.82
C ASP A 510 -7.27 7.11 31.37
N THR A 511 -7.97 8.10 30.81
CA THR A 511 -8.33 8.13 29.37
C THR A 511 -7.59 9.24 28.64
N SER A 512 -7.42 9.07 27.33
CA SER A 512 -6.85 10.06 26.43
C SER A 512 -7.74 10.25 25.22
N ILE A 513 -7.81 11.48 24.70
CA ILE A 513 -8.46 11.78 23.42
C ILE A 513 -7.37 11.97 22.37
N LEU A 514 -7.45 11.19 21.30
CA LEU A 514 -6.61 11.35 20.11
C LEU A 514 -7.41 12.01 19.01
N VAL A 515 -6.95 13.17 18.53
CA VAL A 515 -7.50 13.85 17.36
C VAL A 515 -6.55 13.63 16.19
N THR A 516 -7.05 13.05 15.11
CA THR A 516 -6.23 12.60 13.98
C THR A 516 -6.74 13.21 12.67
N ASN A 517 -5.82 13.59 11.79
CA ASN A 517 -6.09 13.96 10.41
C ASN A 517 -5.07 13.27 9.48
N VAL A 518 -5.56 12.52 8.50
CA VAL A 518 -4.77 11.84 7.50
C VAL A 518 -5.14 12.38 6.12
N THR A 519 -4.14 12.67 5.29
CA THR A 519 -4.30 12.90 3.86
C THR A 519 -3.29 12.03 3.14
N HIS A 520 -3.76 11.13 2.30
CA HIS A 520 -2.94 10.21 1.54
C HIS A 520 -3.35 10.26 0.06
N GLU A 521 -2.38 10.29 -0.85
CA GLU A 521 -2.67 10.39 -2.28
C GLU A 521 -1.71 9.53 -3.11
N VAL A 522 -2.25 8.95 -4.18
CA VAL A 522 -1.51 8.31 -5.26
C VAL A 522 -1.76 9.10 -6.53
N ASN A 523 -0.70 9.64 -7.11
CA ASN A 523 -0.74 10.32 -8.40
C ASN A 523 0.23 9.63 -9.36
N GLU A 524 -0.33 8.93 -10.34
CA GLU A 524 0.43 8.18 -11.32
C GLU A 524 0.10 8.67 -12.74
N ARG A 525 1.13 8.76 -13.57
CA ARG A 525 1.01 8.99 -15.01
C ARG A 525 1.91 8.02 -15.74
N ILE A 526 1.33 7.26 -16.66
CA ILE A 526 2.05 6.34 -17.53
C ILE A 526 1.88 6.85 -18.96
N ARG A 527 2.96 6.80 -19.73
CA ARG A 527 2.93 7.11 -21.16
C ARG A 527 3.65 6.02 -21.93
N ILE A 528 2.95 5.35 -22.84
CA ILE A 528 3.45 4.27 -23.69
C ILE A 528 3.36 4.75 -25.13
N GLY A 529 4.48 5.15 -25.73
CA GLY A 529 4.47 5.78 -27.05
C GLY A 529 3.60 7.05 -27.07
N LYS A 530 2.48 7.02 -27.81
CA LYS A 530 1.49 8.13 -27.85
C LYS A 530 0.45 8.00 -26.75
N LEU A 531 0.16 6.77 -26.31
CA LEU A 531 -0.83 6.45 -25.30
C LEU A 531 -0.45 7.05 -23.95
N SER A 532 -1.43 7.57 -23.22
CA SER A 532 -1.22 8.03 -21.85
C SER A 532 -2.37 7.65 -20.93
N SER A 533 -2.03 7.33 -19.69
CA SER A 533 -2.97 7.13 -18.60
C SER A 533 -2.58 7.94 -17.36
N HIS A 534 -3.57 8.30 -16.57
CA HIS A 534 -3.42 9.07 -15.35
C HIS A 534 -4.37 8.57 -14.28
N VAL A 535 -3.81 8.18 -13.13
CA VAL A 535 -4.55 7.84 -11.93
C VAL A 535 -4.30 8.91 -10.86
N ASN A 536 -5.37 9.37 -10.22
CA ASN A 536 -5.33 10.18 -9.02
C ASN A 536 -6.30 9.57 -8.00
N ASN A 537 -5.76 9.03 -6.91
CA ASN A 537 -6.53 8.51 -5.79
C ASN A 537 -6.16 9.33 -4.55
N LYS A 538 -7.10 10.08 -4.00
CA LYS A 538 -6.88 10.93 -2.82
C LYS A 538 -7.87 10.58 -1.73
N GLN A 539 -7.35 10.26 -0.56
CA GLN A 539 -8.11 9.94 0.65
C GLN A 539 -7.80 10.97 1.75
N VAL A 540 -8.85 11.46 2.39
CA VAL A 540 -8.78 12.42 3.49
C VAL A 540 -9.66 11.91 4.63
N SER A 541 -9.05 11.62 5.77
CA SER A 541 -9.72 11.12 6.95
C SER A 541 -9.46 12.04 8.14
N ASN A 542 -10.50 12.31 8.92
CA ASN A 542 -10.38 13.14 10.11
C ASN A 542 -11.34 12.68 11.19
N GLY A 543 -10.94 12.83 12.44
CA GLY A 543 -11.80 12.50 13.56
C GLY A 543 -11.06 12.45 14.88
N TRP A 544 -11.75 11.93 15.88
CA TRP A 544 -11.20 11.74 17.20
C TRP A 544 -11.65 10.40 17.79
N MET A 545 -10.86 9.89 18.74
CA MET A 545 -11.22 8.74 19.56
C MET A 545 -10.82 8.98 21.01
N GLU A 546 -11.67 8.58 21.94
CA GLU A 546 -11.31 8.44 23.36
C GLU A 546 -10.85 7.01 23.59
N VAL A 547 -9.69 6.86 24.21
CA VAL A 547 -9.05 5.57 24.45
C VAL A 547 -8.72 5.41 25.92
N LYS A 548 -8.75 4.16 26.39
CA LYS A 548 -8.15 3.74 27.64
C LYS A 548 -7.12 2.67 27.32
N ASP A 549 -5.86 2.96 27.66
CA ASP A 549 -4.72 2.15 27.23
C ASP A 549 -4.72 1.95 25.70
N HIS A 550 -5.06 0.75 25.23
CA HIS A 550 -5.14 0.37 23.82
C HIS A 550 -6.57 0.25 23.29
N SER A 551 -7.59 0.32 24.15
CA SER A 551 -8.98 0.12 23.74
C SER A 551 -9.67 1.43 23.39
N VAL A 552 -10.29 1.47 22.21
CA VAL A 552 -11.17 2.55 21.78
C VAL A 552 -12.48 2.47 22.55
N LEU A 553 -12.85 3.55 23.24
CA LEU A 553 -14.09 3.64 24.02
C LEU A 553 -15.21 4.34 23.24
N SER A 554 -14.85 5.38 22.50
CA SER A 554 -15.77 6.14 21.65
C SER A 554 -14.99 6.95 20.62
N GLY A 555 -15.65 7.40 19.56
CA GLY A 555 -15.04 8.28 18.58
C GLY A 555 -16.02 8.73 17.53
N GLU A 556 -15.63 9.77 16.79
CA GLU A 556 -16.34 10.22 15.60
C GLU A 556 -15.32 10.50 14.49
N VAL A 557 -15.61 9.99 13.30
CA VAL A 557 -14.69 10.00 12.17
C VAL A 557 -15.42 10.20 10.86
N MET A 558 -14.72 10.80 9.91
CA MET A 558 -15.16 10.95 8.53
C MET A 558 -14.00 10.63 7.60
N THR A 559 -14.27 9.82 6.58
CA THR A 559 -13.33 9.49 5.50
C THR A 559 -13.96 9.91 4.17
N ASN A 560 -13.24 10.71 3.39
CA ASN A 560 -13.61 11.08 2.04
C ASN A 560 -12.53 10.58 1.07
N GLN A 561 -12.92 9.91 0.00
CA GLN A 561 -12.01 9.45 -1.02
C GLN A 561 -12.50 9.84 -2.41
N THR A 562 -11.57 10.27 -3.25
CA THR A 562 -11.82 10.55 -4.66
C THR A 562 -10.82 9.77 -5.49
N TYR A 563 -11.34 8.85 -6.29
CA TYR A 563 -10.59 8.07 -7.27
C TYR A 563 -10.90 8.59 -8.66
N VAL A 564 -9.88 8.93 -9.44
CA VAL A 564 -9.99 9.39 -10.82
C VAL A 564 -8.98 8.62 -11.66
N CYS A 565 -9.46 8.04 -12.75
CA CYS A 565 -8.66 7.31 -13.71
C CYS A 565 -8.97 7.84 -15.12
N ARG A 566 -7.96 8.17 -15.91
CA ARG A 566 -8.09 8.78 -17.26
C ARG A 566 -7.12 8.14 -18.21
N ASP A 567 -7.59 7.68 -19.35
CA ASP A 567 -6.76 7.32 -20.49
C ASP A 567 -7.34 7.91 -21.79
N GLU A 568 -6.86 7.42 -22.92
CA GLU A 568 -7.36 7.79 -24.24
C GLU A 568 -8.74 7.23 -24.56
N PHE A 569 -9.21 6.24 -23.78
CA PHE A 569 -10.42 5.45 -24.04
C PHE A 569 -11.58 5.85 -23.14
N GLY A 570 -11.31 6.52 -22.02
CA GLY A 570 -12.34 7.02 -21.14
C GLY A 570 -11.82 7.70 -19.88
N CYS A 571 -12.78 8.06 -19.03
CA CYS A 571 -12.50 8.48 -17.68
C CYS A 571 -13.40 7.75 -16.72
N TYR A 572 -12.86 7.32 -15.60
CA TYR A 572 -13.63 6.82 -14.47
C TYR A 572 -13.39 7.71 -13.26
N VAL A 573 -14.46 8.05 -12.55
CA VAL A 573 -14.40 8.74 -11.27
C VAL A 573 -15.30 8.04 -10.28
N ARG A 574 -14.82 7.83 -9.05
CA ARG A 574 -15.63 7.38 -7.92
C ARG A 574 -15.34 8.27 -6.71
N ILE A 575 -16.38 8.80 -6.10
CA ILE A 575 -16.32 9.70 -4.94
C ILE A 575 -17.10 9.06 -3.82
N VAL A 576 -16.40 8.76 -2.75
CA VAL A 576 -16.96 8.07 -1.58
C VAL A 576 -16.79 8.95 -0.34
N ALA A 577 -17.80 8.94 0.52
CA ALA A 577 -17.72 9.52 1.86
C ALA A 577 -18.36 8.56 2.88
N ALA A 578 -17.63 8.31 3.97
CA ALA A 578 -18.10 7.54 5.11
C ALA A 578 -18.05 8.39 6.38
N LEU A 579 -19.06 8.25 7.23
CA LEU A 579 -19.19 8.92 8.52
C LEU A 579 -19.49 7.85 9.58
N ASN A 580 -18.64 7.74 10.60
CA ASN A 580 -18.78 6.79 11.71
C ASN A 580 -19.07 5.35 11.22
N GLY A 581 -18.28 4.87 10.26
CA GLY A 581 -18.45 3.54 9.68
C GLY A 581 -19.65 3.39 8.73
N THR A 582 -20.44 4.44 8.47
CA THR A 582 -21.58 4.37 7.55
C THR A 582 -21.29 5.12 6.26
N LEU A 583 -21.56 4.48 5.12
CA LEU A 583 -21.45 5.10 3.80
C LEU A 583 -22.55 6.17 3.64
N ILE A 584 -22.16 7.44 3.48
CA ILE A 584 -23.10 8.55 3.27
C ILE A 584 -23.10 9.04 1.81
N LYS A 585 -22.11 8.62 1.02
CA LYS A 585 -21.96 8.95 -0.39
C LYS A 585 -21.14 7.89 -1.11
N ASP A 586 -21.60 7.45 -2.28
CA ASP A 586 -20.84 6.64 -3.22
C ASP A 586 -21.34 6.91 -4.64
N ASP A 587 -20.73 7.92 -5.27
CA ASP A 587 -21.06 8.30 -6.64
C ASP A 587 -19.95 7.80 -7.56
N SER A 588 -20.31 7.05 -8.62
CA SER A 588 -19.38 6.69 -9.68
C SER A 588 -19.87 7.16 -11.05
N ALA A 589 -18.95 7.53 -11.93
CA ALA A 589 -19.24 7.93 -13.29
C ALA A 589 -18.12 7.52 -14.25
N ASN A 590 -18.49 7.11 -15.46
CA ASN A 590 -17.57 6.82 -16.57
C ASN A 590 -17.29 8.07 -17.45
N VAL A 591 -17.51 9.26 -16.90
CA VAL A 591 -17.22 10.53 -17.56
C VAL A 591 -16.64 11.46 -16.50
N CYS A 592 -15.50 12.06 -16.81
CA CYS A 592 -14.97 13.12 -15.97
C CYS A 592 -15.45 14.47 -16.46
N PRO A 593 -16.01 15.32 -15.59
CA PRO A 593 -16.35 16.66 -15.98
C PRO A 593 -15.10 17.33 -16.56
N SER A 594 -15.24 17.89 -17.75
CA SER A 594 -14.23 18.72 -18.40
C SER A 594 -14.07 20.00 -17.58
N VAL A 595 -13.36 19.92 -16.46
CA VAL A 595 -12.92 21.10 -15.74
C VAL A 595 -11.76 21.66 -16.55
N LYS A 596 -12.08 22.57 -17.48
CA LYS A 596 -11.14 23.61 -17.88
C LYS A 596 -10.73 24.30 -16.58
N PHE A 597 -9.50 24.10 -16.12
CA PHE A 597 -8.93 25.03 -15.16
C PHE A 597 -8.92 26.39 -15.86
N PRO A 598 -9.67 27.39 -15.39
CA PRO A 598 -9.43 28.74 -15.85
C PRO A 598 -8.03 29.08 -15.37
N LEU A 599 -7.15 29.39 -16.32
CA LEU A 599 -6.07 30.32 -16.06
C LEU A 599 -6.68 31.52 -15.33
N SER A 600 -6.00 31.91 -14.25
CA SER A 600 -6.18 33.16 -13.50
C SER A 600 -7.13 34.16 -14.15
N ASP A 601 -8.27 34.41 -13.52
CA ASP A 601 -8.83 35.76 -13.52
C ASP A 601 -9.67 35.95 -12.26
N GLU A 602 -9.34 37.02 -11.54
CA GLU A 602 -10.16 37.61 -10.50
C GLU A 602 -11.56 37.90 -11.06
N LYS A 603 -12.59 37.23 -10.52
CA LYS A 603 -13.88 37.82 -10.10
C LYS A 603 -14.85 36.70 -9.72
N GLY A 604 -15.55 36.94 -8.61
CA GLY A 604 -16.37 35.95 -7.91
C GLY A 604 -17.55 35.41 -8.70
N CYS A 605 -17.87 34.14 -8.44
CA CYS A 605 -19.13 33.54 -8.84
C CYS A 605 -20.11 33.60 -7.65
N PRO A 606 -21.29 34.22 -7.79
CA PRO A 606 -22.36 34.14 -6.81
C PRO A 606 -23.05 32.77 -6.90
N THR A 607 -23.69 32.36 -5.80
CA THR A 607 -24.53 31.15 -5.66
C THR A 607 -23.84 29.78 -5.63
N CYS A 608 -23.08 29.52 -4.56
CA CYS A 608 -23.05 28.19 -3.93
C CYS A 608 -24.07 28.16 -2.78
N LEU A 609 -25.03 27.25 -2.88
CA LEU A 609 -26.00 26.93 -1.84
C LEU A 609 -25.29 26.55 -0.53
N ARG A 610 -25.45 27.42 0.49
CA ARG A 610 -25.09 27.13 1.87
C ARG A 610 -26.18 26.26 2.49
N PHE A 611 -25.89 24.99 2.74
CA PHE A 611 -26.61 24.19 3.73
C PHE A 611 -25.65 23.75 4.85
N GLY A 612 -26.00 24.11 6.09
CA GLY A 612 -25.86 23.17 7.19
C GLY A 612 -24.71 23.28 8.20
N LYS A 613 -23.78 24.24 8.12
CA LYS A 613 -22.90 24.52 9.29
C LYS A 613 -23.69 25.32 10.33
N LYS A 614 -24.30 24.68 11.36
CA LYS A 614 -24.40 25.28 12.72
C LYS A 614 -25.12 24.51 13.85
N THR A 615 -25.77 23.36 13.66
CA THR A 615 -26.64 22.82 14.75
C THR A 615 -26.07 21.67 15.59
N GLY A 616 -25.04 20.93 15.14
CA GLY A 616 -24.38 19.88 15.96
C GLY A 616 -23.20 20.36 16.82
N GLN A 617 -22.29 21.14 16.23
CA GLN A 617 -21.01 21.52 16.88
C GLN A 617 -21.15 22.50 18.07
N LYS A 618 -22.22 23.30 18.13
CA LYS A 618 -22.44 24.24 19.25
C LYS A 618 -22.91 23.53 20.53
N LYS A 619 -23.47 22.32 20.46
CA LYS A 619 -23.87 21.55 21.64
C LYS A 619 -22.66 20.90 22.33
N ILE A 620 -21.58 20.63 21.58
CA ILE A 620 -20.33 20.04 22.08
C ILE A 620 -19.48 21.10 22.81
N LEU A 621 -19.36 22.30 22.24
CA LEU A 621 -18.63 23.43 22.85
C LEU A 621 -19.29 24.00 24.13
N ARG A 622 -20.53 23.63 24.45
CA ARG A 622 -21.19 23.98 25.71
C ARG A 622 -21.03 22.93 26.82
N LYS A 623 -20.61 21.70 26.48
CA LYS A 623 -20.41 20.60 27.44
C LYS A 623 -18.94 20.40 27.84
N ILE A 624 -18.02 20.96 27.07
CA ILE A 624 -16.59 21.01 27.36
C ILE A 624 -16.28 22.46 27.74
N GLY A 625 -15.94 22.69 29.00
CA GLY A 625 -15.72 24.03 29.56
C GLY A 625 -14.83 24.91 28.69
N GLU A 626 -15.17 26.19 28.64
CA GLU A 626 -14.53 27.22 27.83
C GLU A 626 -13.01 27.17 27.92
N ASN A 627 -12.36 26.76 26.83
CA ASN A 627 -10.97 27.10 26.59
C ASN A 627 -10.81 27.40 25.09
N HIS A 628 -10.40 28.64 24.82
CA HIS A 628 -10.32 29.29 23.50
C HIS A 628 -9.32 28.62 22.51
N LEU A 629 -8.72 27.48 22.87
CA LEU A 629 -7.69 26.78 22.10
C LEU A 629 -8.21 25.79 21.04
N LEU A 630 -9.42 25.23 21.19
CA LEU A 630 -9.89 24.16 20.29
C LEU A 630 -10.27 24.67 18.89
N THR A 631 -10.84 25.88 18.79
CA THR A 631 -11.30 26.43 17.51
C THR A 631 -10.14 26.81 16.57
N THR A 632 -8.95 27.07 17.13
CA THR A 632 -7.77 27.52 16.37
C THR A 632 -6.94 26.36 15.83
N LEU A 633 -7.11 25.13 16.34
CA LEU A 633 -6.35 23.94 15.91
C LEU A 633 -6.99 23.21 14.71
N ILE A 634 -8.24 23.49 14.38
CA ILE A 634 -9.03 22.75 13.38
C ILE A 634 -9.15 23.51 12.04
N MET A 635 -8.71 24.77 11.97
CA MET A 635 -8.75 25.59 10.74
C MET A 635 -7.32 25.88 10.25
N PRO A 636 -6.94 25.47 9.02
CA PRO A 636 -5.65 25.88 8.45
C PRO A 636 -5.69 27.39 8.18
N ARG A 637 -4.76 28.15 8.78
CA ARG A 637 -4.42 29.49 8.27
C ARG A 637 -3.44 29.32 7.11
N ASP A 638 -3.85 29.77 5.93
CA ASP A 638 -2.93 30.06 4.84
C ASP A 638 -2.09 31.28 5.22
N GLU A 639 -0.82 31.09 5.52
CA GLU A 639 0.16 32.17 5.63
C GLU A 639 1.16 32.07 4.47
N HIS A 640 0.94 32.91 3.46
CA HIS A 640 1.95 33.28 2.46
C HIS A 640 2.84 34.38 3.05
N PRO A 641 4.19 34.26 3.00
CA PRO A 641 5.05 35.43 3.15
C PRO A 641 5.50 35.93 1.77
N TYR A 642 5.04 37.12 1.40
CA TYR A 642 5.64 37.93 0.35
C TYR A 642 7.00 38.45 0.81
N MET A 643 8.07 38.10 0.09
CA MET A 643 9.33 38.85 0.07
C MET A 643 9.16 40.04 -0.89
N LYS A 644 9.35 41.28 -0.39
CA LYS A 644 9.63 42.45 -1.23
C LYS A 644 11.11 42.75 -1.14
N PHE A 645 11.74 42.87 -2.30
CA PHE A 645 13.08 43.40 -2.49
C PHE A 645 13.12 44.90 -2.16
N HIS A 646 14.15 45.30 -1.43
CA HIS A 646 15.05 46.38 -1.83
C HIS A 646 16.48 45.90 -1.66
#